data_AF-A0A919NY32-F1
#
_entry.id   AF-A0A919NY32-F1
#
_cell.length_a   1.000
_cell.length_b   1.000
_cell.length_c   1.000
_cell.angle_alpha   90.00
_cell.angle_beta   90.00
_cell.angle_gamma   90.00
#
_symmetry.space_group_name_H-M   'P 1'
#
loop_
_entity.id
_entity.type
_entity.pdbx_description
1 polymer ?
#
loop_
_entity_poly.entity_id
_entity_poly.type
_entity_poly.pdbx_seq_one_letter_code
_entity_poly.pdbx_strand_id
1 'polypeptide(L)'
;MQYGLGIDLGTTQTAAAVRVDGRVEVVRLGGRRAEIPSLVFVKSDGGLLIGEAAERRGQAEPARLAREFKRRMGDPVPILVGGTPFSAHALTAKLLRHVLDTVSQLQDGPPAAVTVTHPANWGPYKREQLDQAIKLADAGAVQLRSEPEAAALQHATARRIASGETVAVYDLGGGTFDVAVLRRDGDGFVLLGEPEGVEQLGGIDFDEAVFGHVLEVLGDKAQLDPGDPDAVSALARLRRDCVEAKESLSFDTETMIPVALPGLHTRVRLNRSELESMIAPSLADTITATQRALRAAGVAPEQLSAFLLAGGSSRIPLVAQLLSTEFQRPVVADPHPEHSIAMGAAVATAVSTGGPSPFSAAVPPPRPADGYSAVSAPQRGGAAAVGLAGAAAASAPINGGSPLATPISGNAAGSSPPYGGSTQAASPPYGGATPTGNAPAGSPAYGGAAQAGGPQVSSPPYGGAAPAGDSPAYGGGSAFGGGAPANGAPGGTVAFSRGAATVPGNAPTSGPAFSGAATSTAPQAGAAPISGAGAVNAAFGGGAPGVPQESRPWPPPPLPGAPKRNLGKILMIVALAVAVLAGGTTTALVLINKNKDKETTGGAPTEPSQAVSQAAVDPLAVPTDKMLIRVDTPGSGFPDKNSKIYEFTPGEDARTLLPGSGPGDVLPKWSHSREQIAITHVNGDHSSIDIVNADGGDRHEVADEAGGRVAWSADDKKLAFMKEFDGVNQIAVLNLETSELKQLTYSKTLKDDAMWSPDGAHILYWLEKDGVKQIYELTVANPKEPGRQVTGPNVGPANDPVYSPDGSQVLFTREGNDANPSDIWLVNIDGSDPRRVTSNPARDMDPTWSPDGKWFAFVRGDYAKPTVVVQRLDGSGEKVLTKNGAREGHPCWF
;
A
#
# COMPACT_ATOMS: atom_id res chain seq x y z
N MET A 1 -14.46 36.23 -17.59
CA MET A 1 -13.78 37.41 -16.96
C MET A 1 -12.27 37.14 -16.90
N GLN A 2 -11.40 38.00 -16.32
CA GLN A 2 -10.06 37.55 -15.94
C GLN A 2 -10.15 36.85 -14.58
N TYR A 3 -9.78 35.58 -14.53
CA TYR A 3 -9.83 34.76 -13.32
C TYR A 3 -8.62 33.81 -13.26
N GLY A 4 -8.20 33.46 -12.06
CA GLY A 4 -7.26 32.37 -11.83
C GLY A 4 -8.00 31.06 -11.56
N LEU A 5 -7.41 29.93 -11.94
CA LEU A 5 -7.97 28.58 -11.73
C LEU A 5 -7.00 27.71 -10.93
N GLY A 6 -7.44 27.18 -9.79
CA GLY A 6 -6.77 26.10 -9.08
C GLY A 6 -7.45 24.77 -9.37
N ILE A 7 -6.67 23.74 -9.70
CA ILE A 7 -7.16 22.37 -9.95
C ILE A 7 -6.42 21.41 -9.03
N ASP A 8 -7.19 20.61 -8.29
CA ASP A 8 -6.69 19.44 -7.58
C ASP A 8 -7.00 18.17 -8.37
N LEU A 9 -5.95 17.53 -8.91
CA LEU A 9 -6.03 16.27 -9.65
C LEU A 9 -5.79 15.09 -8.68
N GLY A 10 -6.73 14.84 -7.76
CA GLY A 10 -6.64 13.73 -6.81
C GLY A 10 -6.81 12.34 -7.44
N THR A 11 -6.34 11.29 -6.76
CA THR A 11 -6.41 9.89 -7.27
C THR A 11 -7.83 9.38 -7.47
N THR A 12 -8.75 9.81 -6.61
CA THR A 12 -10.13 9.29 -6.53
C THR A 12 -11.18 10.34 -6.87
N GLN A 13 -10.91 11.60 -6.52
CA GLN A 13 -11.75 12.78 -6.80
C GLN A 13 -10.87 13.87 -7.40
N THR A 14 -11.47 14.75 -8.21
CA THR A 14 -10.83 15.92 -8.82
C THR A 14 -11.70 17.14 -8.56
N ALA A 15 -11.11 18.17 -7.98
CA ALA A 15 -11.76 19.42 -7.59
C ALA A 15 -11.16 20.62 -8.32
N ALA A 16 -11.93 21.70 -8.44
CA ALA A 16 -11.46 22.96 -8.99
C ALA A 16 -12.05 24.14 -8.22
N ALA A 17 -11.29 25.24 -8.15
CA ALA A 17 -11.74 26.51 -7.60
C ALA A 17 -11.24 27.66 -8.49
N VAL A 18 -12.02 28.73 -8.59
CA VAL A 18 -11.63 29.95 -9.31
C VAL A 18 -11.36 31.09 -8.35
N ARG A 19 -10.43 31.96 -8.73
CA ARG A 19 -10.19 33.25 -8.08
C ARG A 19 -10.68 34.38 -8.96
N VAL A 20 -11.74 35.06 -8.54
CA VAL A 20 -12.40 36.19 -9.24
C VAL A 20 -12.44 37.38 -8.29
N ASP A 21 -12.00 38.56 -8.74
CA ASP A 21 -11.99 39.81 -7.97
C ASP A 21 -11.46 39.69 -6.52
N GLY A 22 -10.45 38.83 -6.34
CA GLY A 22 -9.80 38.56 -5.06
C GLY A 22 -10.47 37.49 -4.18
N ARG A 23 -11.69 37.06 -4.50
CA ARG A 23 -12.42 35.98 -3.83
C ARG A 23 -12.06 34.63 -4.43
N VAL A 24 -12.16 33.56 -3.65
CA VAL A 24 -11.99 32.17 -4.11
C VAL A 24 -13.30 31.41 -3.94
N GLU A 25 -13.76 30.76 -5.01
CA GLU A 25 -15.05 30.07 -5.07
C GLU A 25 -14.86 28.69 -5.71
N VAL A 26 -15.46 27.65 -5.12
CA VAL A 26 -15.36 26.26 -5.63
C VAL A 26 -16.17 26.12 -6.91
N VAL A 27 -15.58 25.57 -7.96
CA VAL A 27 -16.29 25.28 -9.21
C VAL A 27 -17.08 23.98 -9.05
N ARG A 28 -18.37 24.04 -9.38
CA ARG A 28 -19.23 22.86 -9.45
C ARG A 28 -19.00 22.12 -10.77
N LEU A 29 -18.01 21.22 -10.79
CA LEU A 29 -17.77 20.25 -11.85
C LEU A 29 -18.82 19.12 -11.85
N GLY A 30 -19.26 18.71 -10.65
CA GLY A 30 -20.18 17.58 -10.43
C GLY A 30 -21.67 17.95 -10.43
N GLY A 31 -22.52 16.98 -10.77
CA GLY A 31 -23.97 17.10 -10.65
C GLY A 31 -24.45 16.99 -9.20
N ARG A 32 -23.89 16.05 -8.42
CA ARG A 32 -24.25 15.81 -7.00
C ARG A 32 -23.33 16.56 -6.03
N ARG A 33 -22.04 16.24 -6.03
CA ARG A 33 -21.00 16.97 -5.27
C ARG A 33 -20.40 18.09 -6.15
N ALA A 34 -19.40 18.83 -5.68
CA ALA A 34 -18.80 19.91 -6.49
C ALA A 34 -17.60 19.40 -7.30
N GLU A 35 -16.80 18.54 -6.69
CA GLU A 35 -15.81 17.66 -7.29
C GLU A 35 -16.43 16.59 -8.19
N ILE A 36 -15.60 15.95 -9.02
CA ILE A 36 -15.96 14.79 -9.85
C ILE A 36 -15.00 13.62 -9.58
N PRO A 37 -15.46 12.36 -9.68
CA PRO A 37 -14.57 11.21 -9.49
C PRO A 37 -13.53 11.13 -10.62
N SER A 38 -12.28 10.80 -10.27
CA SER A 38 -11.13 10.73 -11.18
C SER A 38 -11.17 9.49 -12.07
N LEU A 39 -12.16 9.46 -12.95
CA LEU A 39 -12.55 8.31 -13.77
C LEU A 39 -12.63 8.70 -15.25
N VAL A 40 -12.14 7.82 -16.12
CA VAL A 40 -12.24 7.95 -17.58
C VAL A 40 -12.83 6.66 -18.14
N PHE A 41 -13.91 6.77 -18.91
CA PHE A 41 -14.58 5.64 -19.55
C PHE A 41 -14.43 5.70 -21.06
N VAL A 42 -14.00 4.60 -21.68
CA VAL A 42 -13.80 4.49 -23.14
C VAL A 42 -14.99 3.78 -23.78
N LYS A 43 -15.79 4.51 -24.56
CA LYS A 43 -16.93 3.99 -25.31
C LYS A 43 -16.50 3.05 -26.44
N SER A 44 -17.46 2.31 -27.00
CA SER A 44 -17.26 1.46 -28.18
C SER A 44 -16.91 2.23 -29.47
N ASP A 45 -17.27 3.51 -29.56
CA ASP A 45 -16.93 4.41 -30.67
C ASP A 45 -15.56 5.11 -30.49
N GLY A 46 -14.81 4.79 -29.43
CA GLY A 46 -13.56 5.45 -29.06
C GLY A 46 -13.73 6.81 -28.37
N GLY A 47 -14.96 7.32 -28.26
CA GLY A 47 -15.26 8.53 -27.50
C GLY A 47 -15.12 8.31 -25.99
N LEU A 48 -14.90 9.40 -25.26
CA LEU A 48 -14.71 9.35 -23.81
C LEU A 48 -15.96 9.81 -23.04
N LEU A 49 -16.09 9.33 -21.82
CA LEU A 49 -16.86 9.96 -20.73
C LEU A 49 -15.89 10.14 -19.55
N ILE A 50 -16.11 11.16 -18.72
CA ILE A 50 -15.27 11.50 -17.56
C ILE A 50 -16.18 11.80 -16.35
N GLY A 51 -15.68 11.68 -15.12
CA GLY A 51 -16.41 12.04 -13.91
C GLY A 51 -17.66 11.19 -13.66
N GLU A 52 -18.74 11.79 -13.14
CA GLU A 52 -20.03 11.11 -12.89
C GLU A 52 -20.60 10.43 -14.17
N ALA A 53 -20.23 10.88 -15.37
CA ALA A 53 -20.66 10.25 -16.62
C ALA A 53 -19.88 8.96 -16.91
N ALA A 54 -18.56 8.95 -16.64
CA ALA A 54 -17.75 7.72 -16.68
C ALA A 54 -18.25 6.71 -15.65
N GLU A 55 -18.47 7.18 -14.43
CA GLU A 55 -18.88 6.36 -13.30
C GLU A 55 -20.19 5.61 -13.57
N ARG A 56 -21.25 6.32 -14.01
CA ARG A 56 -22.56 5.73 -14.29
C ARG A 56 -22.51 4.67 -15.40
N ARG A 57 -21.66 4.84 -16.41
CA ARG A 57 -21.52 3.85 -17.49
C ARG A 57 -20.63 2.67 -17.09
N GLY A 58 -19.56 2.94 -16.35
CA GLY A 58 -18.61 1.93 -15.87
C GLY A 58 -19.20 0.92 -14.88
N GLN A 59 -20.37 1.16 -14.28
CA GLN A 59 -21.11 0.15 -13.51
C GLN A 59 -21.54 -1.05 -14.39
N ALA A 60 -21.96 -0.79 -15.63
CA ALA A 60 -22.43 -1.81 -16.57
C ALA A 60 -21.29 -2.37 -17.44
N GLU A 61 -20.22 -1.61 -17.65
CA GLU A 61 -19.05 -2.03 -18.45
C GLU A 61 -17.73 -1.78 -17.69
N PRO A 62 -17.43 -2.49 -16.57
CA PRO A 62 -16.26 -2.19 -15.72
C PRO A 62 -14.92 -2.24 -16.45
N ALA A 63 -14.75 -3.15 -17.42
CA ALA A 63 -13.53 -3.29 -18.23
C ALA A 63 -13.24 -2.08 -19.15
N ARG A 64 -14.18 -1.15 -19.29
CA ARG A 64 -14.03 0.12 -20.04
C ARG A 64 -13.80 1.34 -19.13
N LEU A 65 -13.75 1.15 -17.81
CA LEU A 65 -13.57 2.23 -16.82
C LEU A 65 -12.14 2.25 -16.28
N ALA A 66 -11.36 3.25 -16.68
CA ALA A 66 -10.13 3.60 -16.00
C ALA A 66 -10.41 4.35 -14.69
N ARG A 67 -9.69 3.96 -13.65
CA ARG A 67 -9.72 4.53 -12.30
C ARG A 67 -8.30 4.62 -11.75
N GLU A 68 -8.08 5.44 -10.72
CA GLU A 68 -6.89 5.41 -9.86
C GLU A 68 -5.55 5.65 -10.59
N PHE A 69 -5.57 6.05 -11.86
CA PHE A 69 -4.40 6.13 -12.73
C PHE A 69 -3.34 7.14 -12.26
N LYS A 70 -3.66 8.06 -11.33
CA LYS A 70 -2.66 8.87 -10.61
C LYS A 70 -1.63 8.00 -9.87
N ARG A 71 -2.02 6.86 -9.29
CA ARG A 71 -1.09 5.89 -8.65
C ARG A 71 -0.10 5.27 -9.65
N ARG A 72 -0.47 5.18 -10.93
CA ARG A 72 0.36 4.65 -12.02
C ARG A 72 1.21 5.74 -12.71
N MET A 73 1.26 6.97 -12.18
CA MET A 73 2.10 8.03 -12.77
C MET A 73 3.59 7.69 -12.59
N GLY A 74 4.30 7.60 -13.72
CA GLY A 74 5.69 7.11 -13.79
C GLY A 74 5.80 5.65 -14.25
N ASP A 75 4.74 4.86 -14.12
CA ASP A 75 4.74 3.46 -14.54
C ASP A 75 4.75 3.34 -16.08
N PRO A 76 5.70 2.61 -16.69
CA PRO A 76 5.76 2.41 -18.14
C PRO A 76 4.72 1.42 -18.67
N VAL A 77 4.11 0.59 -17.83
CA VAL A 77 3.17 -0.46 -18.23
C VAL A 77 1.77 0.13 -18.47
N PRO A 78 1.25 0.08 -19.73
CA PRO A 78 0.00 0.74 -20.07
C PRO A 78 -1.21 0.11 -19.38
N ILE A 79 -2.18 0.95 -19.03
CA ILE A 79 -3.48 0.56 -18.50
C ILE A 79 -4.37 0.17 -19.69
N LEU A 80 -4.84 -1.07 -19.73
CA LEU A 80 -5.80 -1.53 -20.73
C LEU A 80 -7.22 -1.07 -20.36
N VAL A 81 -7.85 -0.27 -21.22
CA VAL A 81 -9.20 0.29 -21.02
C VAL A 81 -10.03 -0.06 -22.25
N GLY A 82 -11.01 -0.95 -22.09
CA GLY A 82 -11.79 -1.48 -23.21
C GLY A 82 -10.95 -2.24 -24.26
N GLY A 83 -9.82 -2.81 -23.85
CA GLY A 83 -8.83 -3.44 -24.73
C GLY A 83 -7.84 -2.47 -25.40
N THR A 84 -7.98 -1.16 -25.19
CA THR A 84 -7.05 -0.14 -25.72
C THR A 84 -6.01 0.25 -24.66
N PRO A 85 -4.70 0.26 -24.95
CA PRO A 85 -3.67 0.69 -24.00
C PRO A 85 -3.60 2.22 -23.86
N PHE A 86 -3.51 2.70 -22.61
CA PHE A 86 -3.27 4.11 -22.28
C PHE A 86 -2.16 4.23 -21.22
N SER A 87 -1.30 5.24 -21.33
CA SER A 87 -0.42 5.62 -20.21
C SER A 87 -1.19 6.36 -19.12
N ALA A 88 -0.68 6.33 -17.88
CA ALA A 88 -1.24 7.09 -16.78
C ALA A 88 -1.34 8.60 -17.08
N HIS A 89 -0.24 9.19 -17.61
CA HIS A 89 -0.21 10.61 -17.97
C HIS A 89 -1.22 10.96 -19.07
N ALA A 90 -1.53 10.04 -20.00
CA ALA A 90 -2.52 10.29 -21.05
C ALA A 90 -3.95 10.34 -20.49
N LEU A 91 -4.28 9.46 -19.52
CA LEU A 91 -5.58 9.51 -18.83
C LEU A 91 -5.71 10.77 -17.97
N THR A 92 -4.65 11.14 -17.25
CA THR A 92 -4.55 12.41 -16.51
C THR A 92 -4.74 13.62 -17.44
N ALA A 93 -4.16 13.60 -18.64
CA ALA A 93 -4.35 14.66 -19.63
C ALA A 93 -5.80 14.79 -20.11
N LYS A 94 -6.53 13.68 -20.30
CA LYS A 94 -7.96 13.71 -20.67
C LYS A 94 -8.83 14.28 -19.54
N LEU A 95 -8.54 13.89 -18.30
CA LEU A 95 -9.21 14.43 -17.11
C LEU A 95 -8.96 15.94 -16.96
N LEU A 96 -7.69 16.38 -17.06
CA LEU A 96 -7.31 17.79 -16.98
C LEU A 96 -7.97 18.65 -18.08
N ARG A 97 -7.92 18.20 -19.35
CA ARG A 97 -8.62 18.88 -20.47
C ARG A 97 -10.11 19.05 -20.19
N HIS A 98 -10.78 18.00 -19.69
CA HIS A 98 -12.20 18.06 -19.36
C HIS A 98 -12.52 19.06 -18.24
N VAL A 99 -11.68 19.14 -17.19
CA VAL A 99 -11.82 20.19 -16.17
C VAL A 99 -11.65 21.58 -16.77
N LEU A 100 -10.60 21.79 -17.58
CA LEU A 100 -10.33 23.07 -18.24
C LEU A 100 -11.48 23.51 -19.15
N ASP A 101 -12.04 22.59 -19.95
CA ASP A 101 -13.19 22.86 -20.82
C ASP A 101 -14.44 23.21 -20.02
N THR A 102 -14.73 22.44 -18.97
CA THR A 102 -15.89 22.64 -18.10
C THR A 102 -15.82 23.98 -17.37
N VAL A 103 -14.66 24.32 -16.79
CA VAL A 103 -14.45 25.61 -16.13
C VAL A 103 -14.55 26.76 -17.14
N SER A 104 -13.94 26.63 -18.33
CA SER A 104 -13.96 27.70 -19.33
C SER A 104 -15.36 27.96 -19.89
N GLN A 105 -16.21 26.94 -19.97
CA GLN A 105 -17.64 27.07 -20.31
C GLN A 105 -18.44 27.73 -19.18
N LEU A 106 -18.10 27.47 -17.91
CA LEU A 106 -18.75 28.06 -16.74
C LEU A 106 -18.30 29.51 -16.44
N GLN A 107 -17.25 30.02 -17.09
CA GLN A 107 -16.63 31.33 -16.83
C GLN A 107 -16.58 32.26 -18.06
N ASP A 108 -17.29 31.88 -19.14
CA ASP A 108 -17.36 32.57 -20.44
C ASP A 108 -15.99 32.89 -21.06
N GLY A 109 -15.02 31.98 -20.92
CA GLY A 109 -13.67 32.12 -21.48
C GLY A 109 -12.59 31.34 -20.70
N PRO A 110 -11.36 31.27 -21.24
CA PRO A 110 -10.26 30.56 -20.59
C PRO A 110 -9.71 31.31 -19.36
N PRO A 111 -9.05 30.60 -18.41
CA PRO A 111 -8.41 31.20 -17.25
C PRO A 111 -7.20 32.06 -17.64
N ALA A 112 -6.94 33.12 -16.86
CA ALA A 112 -5.77 33.98 -17.03
C ALA A 112 -4.49 33.39 -16.41
N ALA A 113 -4.63 32.49 -15.43
CA ALA A 113 -3.56 31.70 -14.84
C ALA A 113 -4.12 30.37 -14.30
N VAL A 114 -3.35 29.28 -14.40
CA VAL A 114 -3.74 27.95 -13.91
C VAL A 114 -2.70 27.43 -12.93
N THR A 115 -3.15 26.95 -11.78
CA THR A 115 -2.36 26.17 -10.82
C THR A 115 -2.86 24.72 -10.82
N VAL A 116 -1.95 23.75 -10.93
CA VAL A 116 -2.26 22.32 -10.76
C VAL A 116 -1.43 21.77 -9.60
N THR A 117 -2.05 20.96 -8.74
CA THR A 117 -1.38 20.38 -7.57
C THR A 117 -0.78 18.99 -7.84
N HIS A 118 0.22 18.61 -7.04
CA HIS A 118 0.80 17.26 -7.01
C HIS A 118 1.24 16.86 -5.58
N PRO A 119 1.36 15.56 -5.27
CA PRO A 119 1.88 15.09 -3.98
C PRO A 119 3.28 15.64 -3.69
N ALA A 120 3.60 15.86 -2.42
CA ALA A 120 4.86 16.50 -2.04
C ALA A 120 6.06 15.54 -2.18
N ASN A 121 5.82 14.23 -1.99
CA ASN A 121 6.82 13.18 -2.18
C ASN A 121 7.20 12.91 -3.66
N TRP A 122 6.52 13.51 -4.64
CA TRP A 122 6.79 13.25 -6.06
C TRP A 122 8.15 13.81 -6.51
N GLY A 123 9.12 12.89 -6.65
CA GLY A 123 10.42 13.16 -7.27
C GLY A 123 10.33 13.62 -8.74
N PRO A 124 11.46 14.06 -9.32
CA PRO A 124 11.50 14.77 -10.60
C PRO A 124 10.76 14.07 -11.75
N TYR A 125 10.91 12.76 -11.87
CA TYR A 125 10.30 11.98 -12.95
C TYR A 125 8.77 11.99 -12.92
N LYS A 126 8.12 11.81 -11.76
CA LYS A 126 6.64 11.87 -11.67
C LYS A 126 6.10 13.27 -11.95
N ARG A 127 6.85 14.31 -11.58
CA ARG A 127 6.55 15.70 -11.94
C ARG A 127 6.71 15.96 -13.43
N GLU A 128 7.73 15.40 -14.08
CA GLU A 128 7.86 15.44 -15.54
C GLU A 128 6.69 14.75 -16.23
N GLN A 129 6.26 13.57 -15.76
CA GLN A 129 5.07 12.89 -16.31
C GLN A 129 3.79 13.74 -16.17
N LEU A 130 3.67 14.54 -15.11
CA LEU A 130 2.59 15.52 -14.97
C LEU A 130 2.74 16.70 -15.96
N ASP A 131 3.95 17.21 -16.18
CA ASP A 131 4.23 18.21 -17.22
C ASP A 131 3.89 17.68 -18.63
N GLN A 132 4.16 16.40 -18.92
CA GLN A 132 3.73 15.78 -20.18
C GLN A 132 2.19 15.67 -20.24
N ALA A 133 1.50 15.35 -19.14
CA ALA A 133 0.04 15.36 -19.08
C ALA A 133 -0.55 16.77 -19.30
N ILE A 134 0.08 17.81 -18.75
CA ILE A 134 -0.27 19.23 -18.92
C ILE A 134 -0.14 19.67 -20.39
N LYS A 135 0.95 19.28 -21.07
CA LYS A 135 1.16 19.53 -22.51
C LYS A 135 0.13 18.78 -23.36
N LEU A 136 -0.12 17.50 -23.08
CA LEU A 136 -1.12 16.67 -23.76
C LEU A 136 -2.57 17.12 -23.52
N ALA A 137 -2.81 17.88 -22.45
CA ALA A 137 -4.10 18.51 -22.16
C ALA A 137 -4.28 19.87 -22.84
N ASP A 138 -3.28 20.42 -23.54
CA ASP A 138 -3.27 21.79 -24.08
C ASP A 138 -3.70 22.84 -23.03
N ALA A 139 -3.08 22.76 -21.85
CA ALA A 139 -3.43 23.58 -20.69
C ALA A 139 -2.77 24.97 -20.67
N GLY A 140 -1.94 25.29 -21.66
CA GLY A 140 -1.14 26.52 -21.68
C GLY A 140 -0.08 26.56 -20.57
N ALA A 141 0.17 27.76 -20.03
CA ALA A 141 1.13 27.97 -18.96
C ALA A 141 0.51 27.63 -17.58
N VAL A 142 0.83 26.43 -17.08
CA VAL A 142 0.41 25.95 -15.76
C VAL A 142 1.53 26.13 -14.73
N GLN A 143 1.16 26.48 -13.50
CA GLN A 143 2.05 26.51 -12.34
C GLN A 143 1.81 25.26 -11.48
N LEU A 144 2.88 24.50 -11.22
CA LEU A 144 2.82 23.38 -10.28
C LEU A 144 2.94 23.87 -8.83
N ARG A 145 2.17 23.26 -7.92
CA ARG A 145 2.28 23.41 -6.46
C ARG A 145 2.19 22.06 -5.77
N SER A 146 2.81 21.92 -4.60
CA SER A 146 2.54 20.75 -3.76
C SER A 146 1.14 20.84 -3.14
N GLU A 147 0.47 19.69 -3.01
CA GLU A 147 -0.82 19.52 -2.32
C GLU A 147 -0.80 20.12 -0.89
N PRO A 148 0.22 19.88 -0.05
CA PRO A 148 0.29 20.52 1.26
C PRO A 148 0.58 22.03 1.26
N GLU A 149 1.34 22.60 0.31
CA GLU A 149 1.43 24.07 0.18
C GLU A 149 0.04 24.68 -0.07
N ALA A 150 -0.75 24.06 -0.94
CA ALA A 150 -2.08 24.53 -1.27
C ALA A 150 -3.02 24.43 -0.05
N ALA A 151 -3.07 23.28 0.63
CA ALA A 151 -3.82 23.12 1.87
C ALA A 151 -3.43 24.17 2.93
N ALA A 152 -2.13 24.43 3.11
CA ALA A 152 -1.65 25.45 4.06
C ALA A 152 -2.09 26.88 3.68
N LEU A 153 -2.10 27.23 2.38
CA LEU A 153 -2.59 28.54 1.90
C LEU A 153 -4.09 28.74 2.15
N GLN A 154 -4.90 27.69 1.96
CA GLN A 154 -6.33 27.70 2.31
C GLN A 154 -6.52 27.88 3.83
N HIS A 155 -5.85 27.07 4.65
CA HIS A 155 -5.93 27.18 6.11
C HIS A 155 -5.42 28.52 6.66
N ALA A 156 -4.40 29.12 6.04
CA ALA A 156 -3.94 30.47 6.38
C ALA A 156 -5.02 31.52 6.13
N THR A 157 -5.82 31.35 5.07
CA THR A 157 -6.93 32.25 4.73
C THR A 157 -8.08 32.10 5.74
N ALA A 158 -8.42 30.87 6.12
CA ALA A 158 -9.51 30.58 7.06
C ALA A 158 -9.18 30.89 8.53
N ARG A 159 -7.95 30.60 8.99
CA ARG A 159 -7.56 30.62 10.42
C ARG A 159 -6.48 31.65 10.78
N ARG A 160 -5.91 32.37 9.81
CA ARG A 160 -4.82 33.35 9.97
C ARG A 160 -3.59 32.79 10.71
N ILE A 161 -2.90 31.86 10.06
CA ILE A 161 -1.56 31.41 10.46
C ILE A 161 -0.59 32.60 10.31
N ALA A 162 0.02 33.08 11.40
CA ALA A 162 0.91 34.25 11.37
C ALA A 162 2.29 33.94 10.77
N SER A 163 2.96 34.95 10.22
CA SER A 163 4.31 34.77 9.66
C SER A 163 5.30 34.31 10.73
N GLY A 164 6.07 33.26 10.41
CA GLY A 164 6.96 32.56 11.34
C GLY A 164 6.34 31.35 12.05
N GLU A 165 5.00 31.19 12.07
CA GLU A 165 4.37 29.99 12.61
C GLU A 165 4.70 28.75 11.76
N THR A 166 4.84 27.60 12.42
CA THR A 166 5.11 26.30 11.78
C THR A 166 3.90 25.37 11.94
N VAL A 167 3.51 24.70 10.87
CA VAL A 167 2.41 23.75 10.82
C VAL A 167 2.86 22.46 10.13
N ALA A 168 2.25 21.34 10.49
CA ALA A 168 2.39 20.10 9.75
C ALA A 168 1.10 19.86 8.97
N VAL A 169 1.17 19.77 7.64
CA VAL A 169 0.04 19.28 6.84
C VAL A 169 0.12 17.77 6.78
N TYR A 170 -0.96 17.11 7.16
CA TYR A 170 -1.17 15.67 7.09
C TYR A 170 -2.27 15.46 6.04
N ASP A 171 -1.89 14.90 4.89
CA ASP A 171 -2.80 14.66 3.76
C ASP A 171 -3.00 13.15 3.59
N LEU A 172 -4.19 12.66 3.94
CA LEU A 172 -4.59 11.27 3.74
C LEU A 172 -5.65 11.23 2.65
N GLY A 173 -5.16 11.18 1.42
CA GLY A 173 -5.98 11.19 0.22
C GLY A 173 -6.73 9.88 -0.02
N GLY A 174 -7.29 9.76 -1.22
CA GLY A 174 -7.84 8.49 -1.69
C GLY A 174 -6.76 7.46 -2.03
N GLY A 175 -5.56 7.89 -2.46
CA GLY A 175 -4.53 7.00 -2.98
C GLY A 175 -3.09 7.18 -2.47
N THR A 176 -2.77 8.27 -1.78
CA THR A 176 -1.46 8.45 -1.13
C THR A 176 -1.66 9.03 0.27
N PHE A 177 -0.65 8.81 1.11
CA PHE A 177 -0.43 9.58 2.31
C PHE A 177 0.79 10.49 2.10
N ASP A 178 0.65 11.77 2.40
CA ASP A 178 1.69 12.79 2.26
C ASP A 178 1.71 13.66 3.53
N VAL A 179 2.91 13.95 4.07
CA VAL A 179 3.08 14.79 5.25
C VAL A 179 4.28 15.73 5.11
N ALA A 180 4.03 17.03 5.31
CA ALA A 180 4.99 18.09 5.10
C ALA A 180 4.97 19.12 6.24
N VAL A 181 6.14 19.51 6.72
CA VAL A 181 6.30 20.53 7.76
C VAL A 181 6.63 21.87 7.09
N LEU A 182 5.70 22.82 7.23
CA LEU A 182 5.70 24.10 6.54
C LEU A 182 5.78 25.24 7.55
N ARG A 183 6.67 26.20 7.32
CA ARG A 183 6.67 27.49 8.03
C ARG A 183 6.05 28.57 7.17
N ARG A 184 5.19 29.38 7.78
CA ARG A 184 4.60 30.56 7.16
C ARG A 184 5.68 31.61 6.91
N ASP A 185 5.81 32.07 5.67
CA ASP A 185 6.80 33.10 5.30
C ASP A 185 6.16 34.18 4.43
N GLY A 186 5.86 35.33 5.05
CA GLY A 186 5.13 36.43 4.43
C GLY A 186 3.77 36.00 3.88
N ASP A 187 3.65 36.00 2.55
CA ASP A 187 2.46 35.57 1.83
C ASP A 187 2.43 34.06 1.49
N GLY A 188 3.57 33.38 1.57
CA GLY A 188 3.75 31.99 1.19
C GLY A 188 3.95 31.03 2.36
N PHE A 189 4.41 29.83 2.02
CA PHE A 189 4.93 28.84 2.95
C PHE A 189 6.27 28.32 2.42
N VAL A 190 7.19 28.03 3.33
CA VAL A 190 8.46 27.37 3.03
C VAL A 190 8.50 26.01 3.72
N LEU A 191 8.93 24.99 2.98
CA LEU A 191 9.16 23.65 3.50
C LEU A 191 10.41 23.67 4.40
N LEU A 192 10.33 23.04 5.58
CA LEU A 192 11.42 23.03 6.57
C LEU A 192 12.35 21.81 6.49
N GLY A 193 11.93 20.74 5.83
CA GLY A 193 12.70 19.52 5.60
C GLY A 193 11.97 18.62 4.61
N GLU A 194 12.61 17.53 4.18
CA GLU A 194 12.04 16.64 3.16
C GLU A 194 10.63 16.14 3.54
N PRO A 195 9.66 16.12 2.60
CA PRO A 195 8.34 15.55 2.87
C PRO A 195 8.42 14.04 3.01
N GLU A 196 7.58 13.48 3.87
CA GLU A 196 7.43 12.03 4.01
C GLU A 196 6.07 11.59 3.47
N GLY A 197 5.93 10.30 3.17
CA GLY A 197 4.67 9.77 2.65
C GLY A 197 4.71 8.28 2.36
N VAL A 198 3.58 7.75 1.88
CA VAL A 198 3.40 6.36 1.46
C VAL A 198 2.51 6.32 0.21
N GLU A 199 3.06 5.85 -0.90
CA GLU A 199 2.40 5.94 -2.22
C GLU A 199 1.25 4.93 -2.44
N GLN A 200 1.17 3.91 -1.60
CA GLN A 200 0.14 2.86 -1.63
C GLN A 200 -0.59 2.77 -0.29
N LEU A 201 -0.98 3.92 0.25
CA LEU A 201 -1.75 4.03 1.50
C LEU A 201 -2.75 5.18 1.37
N GLY A 202 -4.03 4.89 1.53
CA GLY A 202 -5.10 5.88 1.51
C GLY A 202 -6.48 5.23 1.48
N GLY A 203 -7.49 6.03 1.12
CA GLY A 203 -8.88 5.62 1.13
C GLY A 203 -9.19 4.33 0.36
N ILE A 204 -8.52 4.07 -0.77
CA ILE A 204 -8.70 2.87 -1.62
C ILE A 204 -8.30 1.58 -0.89
N ASP A 205 -7.24 1.61 -0.10
CA ASP A 205 -6.72 0.42 0.57
C ASP A 205 -7.61 0.09 1.79
N PHE A 206 -8.20 1.12 2.39
CA PHE A 206 -9.26 0.97 3.39
C PHE A 206 -10.57 0.42 2.76
N ASP A 207 -10.87 0.76 1.50
CA ASP A 207 -12.02 0.18 0.78
C ASP A 207 -11.80 -1.31 0.48
N GLU A 208 -10.58 -1.70 0.10
CA GLU A 208 -10.21 -3.11 -0.09
C GLU A 208 -10.26 -3.89 1.23
N ALA A 209 -9.83 -3.29 2.35
CA ALA A 209 -9.95 -3.92 3.68
C ALA A 209 -11.42 -4.18 4.06
N VAL A 210 -12.31 -3.19 3.86
CA VAL A 210 -13.76 -3.37 4.09
C VAL A 210 -14.35 -4.42 3.14
N PHE A 211 -13.95 -4.43 1.87
CA PHE A 211 -14.40 -5.42 0.88
C PHE A 211 -13.93 -6.84 1.24
N GLY A 212 -12.67 -7.01 1.66
CA GLY A 212 -12.13 -8.28 2.14
C GLY A 212 -12.86 -8.82 3.37
N HIS A 213 -13.18 -7.95 4.33
CA HIS A 213 -14.01 -8.31 5.49
C HIS A 213 -15.41 -8.77 5.09
N VAL A 214 -16.06 -8.07 4.15
CA VAL A 214 -17.36 -8.50 3.61
C VAL A 214 -17.24 -9.89 2.98
N LEU A 215 -16.21 -10.16 2.16
CA LEU A 215 -15.99 -11.47 1.58
C LEU A 215 -15.77 -12.56 2.65
N GLU A 216 -15.02 -12.27 3.73
CA GLU A 216 -14.82 -13.22 4.84
C GLU A 216 -16.15 -13.55 5.56
N VAL A 217 -16.99 -12.54 5.83
CA VAL A 217 -18.31 -12.70 6.48
C VAL A 217 -19.29 -13.50 5.61
N LEU A 218 -19.20 -13.39 4.28
CA LEU A 218 -19.99 -14.18 3.35
C LEU A 218 -19.44 -15.61 3.17
N GLY A 219 -18.12 -15.79 3.25
CA GLY A 219 -17.41 -17.06 3.12
C GLY A 219 -17.74 -17.77 1.80
N ASP A 220 -18.01 -19.07 1.89
CA ASP A 220 -18.38 -19.97 0.78
C ASP A 220 -19.43 -19.41 -0.19
N LYS A 221 -20.30 -18.50 0.29
CA LYS A 221 -21.40 -17.90 -0.48
C LYS A 221 -20.95 -16.80 -1.45
N ALA A 222 -19.73 -16.28 -1.30
CA ALA A 222 -19.16 -15.28 -2.20
C ALA A 222 -18.41 -15.88 -3.41
N GLN A 223 -18.45 -17.21 -3.60
CA GLN A 223 -17.92 -17.86 -4.79
C GLN A 223 -18.70 -17.44 -6.04
N LEU A 224 -17.99 -16.82 -6.99
CA LEU A 224 -18.51 -16.38 -8.27
C LEU A 224 -17.49 -16.66 -9.37
N ASP A 225 -17.96 -17.00 -10.56
CA ASP A 225 -17.13 -17.10 -11.76
C ASP A 225 -16.84 -15.69 -12.31
N PRO A 226 -15.58 -15.23 -12.40
CA PRO A 226 -15.24 -13.93 -12.99
C PRO A 226 -15.34 -13.92 -14.52
N GLY A 227 -15.59 -15.07 -15.15
CA GLY A 227 -16.00 -15.15 -16.54
C GLY A 227 -17.43 -14.71 -16.80
N ASP A 228 -18.28 -14.72 -15.77
CA ASP A 228 -19.63 -14.19 -15.84
C ASP A 228 -19.61 -12.65 -15.75
N PRO A 229 -20.04 -11.92 -16.79
CA PRO A 229 -20.12 -10.46 -16.74
C PRO A 229 -21.07 -9.94 -15.65
N ASP A 230 -22.10 -10.69 -15.29
CA ASP A 230 -23.05 -10.30 -14.25
C ASP A 230 -22.40 -10.40 -12.85
N ALA A 231 -21.60 -11.44 -12.61
CA ALA A 231 -20.74 -11.53 -11.42
C ALA A 231 -19.71 -10.39 -11.34
N VAL A 232 -19.05 -10.04 -12.45
CA VAL A 232 -18.10 -8.92 -12.50
C VAL A 232 -18.79 -7.57 -12.22
N SER A 233 -19.99 -7.33 -12.76
CA SER A 233 -20.77 -6.12 -12.47
C SER A 233 -21.27 -6.10 -11.01
N ALA A 234 -21.69 -7.24 -10.46
CA ALA A 234 -22.11 -7.38 -9.07
C ALA A 234 -20.97 -7.12 -8.07
N LEU A 235 -19.76 -7.63 -8.34
CA LEU A 235 -18.57 -7.35 -7.55
C LEU A 235 -18.13 -5.87 -7.67
N ALA A 236 -18.25 -5.27 -8.86
CA ALA A 236 -18.00 -3.84 -9.07
C ALA A 236 -19.01 -2.95 -8.34
N ARG A 237 -20.26 -3.40 -8.17
CA ARG A 237 -21.25 -2.77 -7.28
C ARG A 237 -20.87 -2.94 -5.81
N LEU A 238 -20.59 -4.17 -5.36
CA LEU A 238 -20.27 -4.42 -3.95
C LEU A 238 -19.06 -3.61 -3.46
N ARG A 239 -18.03 -3.44 -4.29
CA ARG A 239 -16.88 -2.56 -4.00
C ARG A 239 -17.29 -1.10 -3.76
N ARG A 240 -18.23 -0.57 -4.54
CA ARG A 240 -18.82 0.76 -4.34
C ARG A 240 -19.61 0.83 -3.03
N ASP A 241 -20.41 -0.19 -2.76
CA ASP A 241 -21.25 -0.24 -1.56
C ASP A 241 -20.38 -0.32 -0.28
N CYS A 242 -19.19 -0.92 -0.36
CA CYS A 242 -18.14 -0.86 0.66
C CYS A 242 -17.54 0.55 0.83
N VAL A 243 -17.32 1.30 -0.26
CA VAL A 243 -16.82 2.69 -0.20
C VAL A 243 -17.83 3.62 0.48
N GLU A 244 -19.12 3.53 0.09
CA GLU A 244 -20.19 4.32 0.70
C GLU A 244 -20.36 3.98 2.20
N ALA A 245 -20.16 2.72 2.58
CA ALA A 245 -20.13 2.30 3.98
C ALA A 245 -18.93 2.88 4.77
N LYS A 246 -17.72 2.86 4.19
CA LYS A 246 -16.52 3.48 4.79
C LYS A 246 -16.70 5.00 4.98
N GLU A 247 -17.18 5.70 3.94
CA GLU A 247 -17.48 7.13 4.04
C GLU A 247 -18.51 7.41 5.15
N SER A 248 -19.61 6.64 5.20
CA SER A 248 -20.67 6.80 6.20
C SER A 248 -20.17 6.62 7.64
N LEU A 249 -19.30 5.63 7.89
CA LEU A 249 -18.74 5.36 9.22
C LEU A 249 -17.84 6.48 9.78
N SER A 250 -17.47 7.48 8.97
CA SER A 250 -16.82 8.70 9.48
C SER A 250 -17.80 9.57 10.31
N PHE A 251 -19.11 9.41 10.11
CA PHE A 251 -20.17 10.14 10.80
C PHE A 251 -21.00 9.21 11.71
N ASP A 252 -21.44 8.07 11.16
CA ASP A 252 -22.26 7.06 11.85
C ASP A 252 -21.42 6.02 12.59
N THR A 253 -21.97 5.40 13.63
CA THR A 253 -21.29 4.37 14.44
C THR A 253 -21.41 2.95 13.86
N GLU A 254 -22.40 2.73 13.00
CA GLU A 254 -22.69 1.45 12.34
C GLU A 254 -23.30 1.69 10.96
N THR A 255 -23.14 0.74 10.04
CA THR A 255 -23.77 0.75 8.72
C THR A 255 -24.11 -0.66 8.24
N MET A 256 -24.94 -0.75 7.20
CA MET A 256 -25.44 -2.01 6.63
C MET A 256 -25.12 -2.08 5.13
N ILE A 257 -24.01 -2.74 4.80
CA ILE A 257 -23.53 -2.94 3.43
C ILE A 257 -24.53 -3.88 2.70
N PRO A 258 -25.23 -3.43 1.64
CA PRO A 258 -26.04 -4.33 0.83
C PRO A 258 -25.15 -5.29 0.04
N VAL A 259 -25.56 -6.55 -0.03
CA VAL A 259 -24.87 -7.58 -0.83
C VAL A 259 -25.88 -8.16 -1.80
N ALA A 260 -25.69 -7.88 -3.09
CA ALA A 260 -26.50 -8.39 -4.19
C ALA A 260 -25.57 -9.02 -5.24
N LEU A 261 -25.22 -10.28 -4.99
CA LEU A 261 -24.40 -11.12 -5.88
C LEU A 261 -25.31 -12.15 -6.59
N PRO A 262 -24.88 -12.75 -7.72
CA PRO A 262 -25.59 -13.87 -8.34
C PRO A 262 -25.96 -14.96 -7.30
N GLY A 263 -27.26 -15.26 -7.18
CA GLY A 263 -27.79 -16.23 -6.21
C GLY A 263 -27.82 -15.78 -4.74
N LEU A 264 -27.20 -14.65 -4.35
CA LEU A 264 -27.07 -14.22 -2.95
C LEU A 264 -27.50 -12.77 -2.74
N HIS A 265 -28.61 -12.61 -2.01
CA HIS A 265 -29.11 -11.30 -1.56
C HIS A 265 -29.11 -11.26 -0.02
N THR A 266 -28.26 -10.41 0.57
CA THR A 266 -28.11 -10.26 2.02
C THR A 266 -27.63 -8.85 2.39
N ARG A 267 -27.30 -8.60 3.66
CA ARG A 267 -26.60 -7.40 4.11
C ARG A 267 -25.53 -7.79 5.13
N VAL A 268 -24.37 -7.15 5.07
CA VAL A 268 -23.33 -7.27 6.11
C VAL A 268 -23.38 -6.00 6.97
N ARG A 269 -23.40 -6.18 8.29
CA ARG A 269 -23.25 -5.08 9.26
C ARG A 269 -21.77 -4.77 9.42
N LEU A 270 -21.41 -3.49 9.48
CA LEU A 270 -20.07 -3.03 9.86
C LEU A 270 -20.18 -1.92 10.90
N ASN A 271 -19.40 -2.04 11.99
CA ASN A 271 -19.30 -1.06 13.07
C ASN A 271 -18.06 -0.16 12.85
N ARG A 272 -18.07 1.09 13.34
CA ARG A 272 -16.90 1.99 13.22
C ARG A 272 -15.64 1.38 13.85
N SER A 273 -15.77 0.75 15.02
CA SER A 273 -14.65 0.10 15.71
C SER A 273 -14.04 -1.07 14.92
N GLU A 274 -14.80 -1.71 14.03
CA GLU A 274 -14.30 -2.78 13.15
C GLU A 274 -13.52 -2.18 11.97
N LEU A 275 -14.05 -1.12 11.34
CA LEU A 275 -13.30 -0.33 10.35
C LEU A 275 -11.98 0.19 10.95
N GLU A 276 -12.05 0.84 12.11
CA GLU A 276 -10.89 1.36 12.85
C GLU A 276 -9.87 0.26 13.17
N SER A 277 -10.32 -0.94 13.57
CA SER A 277 -9.43 -2.08 13.83
C SER A 277 -8.75 -2.60 12.55
N MET A 278 -9.44 -2.58 11.40
CA MET A 278 -8.88 -3.03 10.12
C MET A 278 -7.80 -2.07 9.58
N ILE A 279 -7.98 -0.76 9.77
CA ILE A 279 -7.07 0.27 9.22
C ILE A 279 -5.99 0.74 10.21
N ALA A 280 -6.07 0.35 11.49
CA ALA A 280 -5.13 0.77 12.53
C ALA A 280 -3.64 0.55 12.19
N PRO A 281 -3.21 -0.57 11.55
CA PRO A 281 -1.81 -0.73 11.14
C PRO A 281 -1.36 0.34 10.15
N SER A 282 -2.15 0.56 9.08
CA SER A 282 -1.86 1.60 8.08
C SER A 282 -1.87 3.00 8.70
N LEU A 283 -2.78 3.29 9.64
CA LEU A 283 -2.73 4.58 10.34
C LEU A 283 -1.47 4.73 11.21
N ALA A 284 -0.95 3.66 11.82
CA ALA A 284 0.33 3.70 12.54
C ALA A 284 1.52 4.01 11.60
N ASP A 285 1.50 3.53 10.36
CA ASP A 285 2.50 3.91 9.35
C ASP A 285 2.46 5.42 9.04
N THR A 286 1.27 6.02 8.93
CA THR A 286 1.13 7.48 8.71
C THR A 286 1.65 8.30 9.89
N ILE A 287 1.45 7.83 11.13
CA ILE A 287 2.00 8.47 12.33
C ILE A 287 3.53 8.34 12.35
N THR A 288 4.07 7.18 11.97
CA THR A 288 5.51 6.93 11.87
C THR A 288 6.17 7.81 10.80
N ALA A 289 5.53 8.00 9.65
CA ALA A 289 5.95 8.95 8.62
C ALA A 289 5.82 10.42 9.10
N THR A 290 4.78 10.76 9.85
CA THR A 290 4.61 12.10 10.47
C THR A 290 5.75 12.42 11.45
N GLN A 291 6.14 11.45 12.30
CA GLN A 291 7.32 11.59 13.16
C GLN A 291 8.61 11.78 12.33
N ARG A 292 8.75 11.11 11.18
CA ARG A 292 9.92 11.27 10.30
C ARG A 292 9.99 12.67 9.69
N ALA A 293 8.88 13.21 9.17
CA ALA A 293 8.85 14.57 8.61
C ALA A 293 9.24 15.64 9.65
N LEU A 294 8.78 15.47 10.90
CA LEU A 294 9.15 16.38 12.01
C LEU A 294 10.65 16.32 12.33
N ARG A 295 11.24 15.11 12.35
CA ARG A 295 12.70 14.94 12.51
C ARG A 295 13.48 15.51 11.32
N ALA A 296 13.01 15.30 10.09
CA ALA A 296 13.64 15.84 8.87
C ALA A 296 13.63 17.37 8.82
N ALA A 297 12.56 17.99 9.32
CA ALA A 297 12.44 19.44 9.47
C ALA A 297 13.20 20.04 10.67
N GLY A 298 13.73 19.21 11.57
CA GLY A 298 14.33 19.65 12.83
C GLY A 298 13.32 20.29 13.81
N VAL A 299 12.03 19.95 13.69
CA VAL A 299 10.93 20.56 14.45
C VAL A 299 10.43 19.59 15.52
N ALA A 300 10.50 20.00 16.78
CA ALA A 300 9.89 19.27 17.88
C ALA A 300 8.36 19.48 17.88
N PRO A 301 7.53 18.48 18.24
CA PRO A 301 6.07 18.57 18.12
C PRO A 301 5.47 19.81 18.78
N GLU A 302 6.01 20.22 19.93
CA GLU A 302 5.56 21.37 20.74
C GLU A 302 5.68 22.71 19.99
N GLN A 303 6.57 22.77 18.98
CA GLN A 303 6.82 23.95 18.15
C GLN A 303 5.79 24.11 17.01
N LEU A 304 4.99 23.09 16.71
CA LEU A 304 3.89 23.19 15.75
C LEU A 304 2.74 24.00 16.33
N SER A 305 2.23 25.00 15.58
CA SER A 305 0.97 25.67 15.91
C SER A 305 -0.22 24.71 15.81
N ALA A 306 -0.23 23.84 14.80
CA ALA A 306 -1.27 22.84 14.56
C ALA A 306 -0.82 21.75 13.56
N PHE A 307 -1.52 20.62 13.57
CA PHE A 307 -1.70 19.78 12.40
C PHE A 307 -2.87 20.29 11.56
N LEU A 308 -2.70 20.28 10.24
CA LEU A 308 -3.71 20.64 9.25
C LEU A 308 -4.09 19.37 8.47
N LEU A 309 -5.37 18.98 8.51
CA LEU A 309 -5.85 17.78 7.83
C LEU A 309 -6.32 18.09 6.42
N ALA A 310 -5.64 17.50 5.44
CA ALA A 310 -6.04 17.46 4.04
C ALA A 310 -6.41 16.02 3.62
N GLY A 311 -7.00 15.87 2.45
CA GLY A 311 -7.44 14.58 1.91
C GLY A 311 -8.74 14.06 2.54
N GLY A 312 -9.57 13.40 1.72
CA GLY A 312 -10.89 12.94 2.12
C GLY A 312 -10.90 11.87 3.23
N SER A 313 -9.84 11.06 3.32
CA SER A 313 -9.76 9.97 4.30
C SER A 313 -9.36 10.47 5.70
N SER A 314 -8.80 11.68 5.81
CA SER A 314 -8.55 12.35 7.10
C SER A 314 -9.84 12.69 7.88
N ARG A 315 -11.03 12.53 7.28
CA ARG A 315 -12.32 12.61 7.99
C ARG A 315 -12.57 11.42 8.94
N ILE A 316 -11.84 10.31 8.83
CA ILE A 316 -11.98 9.16 9.72
C ILE A 316 -11.59 9.60 11.16
N PRO A 317 -12.49 9.52 12.16
CA PRO A 317 -12.27 10.13 13.49
C PRO A 317 -10.97 9.69 14.19
N LEU A 318 -10.58 8.43 14.00
CA LEU A 318 -9.35 7.87 14.55
C LEU A 318 -8.07 8.62 14.09
N VAL A 319 -8.05 9.20 12.88
CA VAL A 319 -6.91 9.99 12.39
C VAL A 319 -6.62 11.18 13.30
N ALA A 320 -7.65 11.99 13.59
CA ALA A 320 -7.52 13.13 14.48
C ALA A 320 -7.22 12.72 15.93
N GLN A 321 -7.79 11.59 16.39
CA GLN A 321 -7.51 11.04 17.71
C GLN A 321 -6.05 10.60 17.85
N LEU A 322 -5.49 9.88 16.88
CA LEU A 322 -4.09 9.43 16.91
C LEU A 322 -3.14 10.63 16.92
N LEU A 323 -3.30 11.58 15.99
CA LEU A 323 -2.47 12.80 15.92
C LEU A 323 -2.53 13.64 17.20
N SER A 324 -3.73 13.81 17.78
CA SER A 324 -3.89 14.55 19.05
C SER A 324 -3.35 13.80 20.26
N THR A 325 -3.28 12.46 20.22
CA THR A 325 -2.78 11.62 21.32
C THR A 325 -1.26 11.57 21.32
N GLU A 326 -0.67 11.30 20.15
CA GLU A 326 0.77 11.15 19.94
C GLU A 326 1.51 12.47 20.15
N PHE A 327 1.09 13.52 19.44
CA PHE A 327 1.84 14.77 19.35
C PHE A 327 1.35 15.86 20.30
N GLN A 328 0.19 15.67 20.94
CA GLN A 328 -0.43 16.64 21.88
C GLN A 328 -0.59 18.08 21.32
N ARG A 329 -0.78 18.19 20.00
CA ARG A 329 -0.99 19.47 19.29
C ARG A 329 -2.43 19.62 18.79
N PRO A 330 -2.91 20.87 18.59
CA PRO A 330 -4.21 21.09 17.96
C PRO A 330 -4.27 20.47 16.56
N VAL A 331 -5.26 19.63 16.31
CA VAL A 331 -5.58 19.11 14.97
C VAL A 331 -6.70 19.96 14.38
N VAL A 332 -6.54 20.38 13.12
CA VAL A 332 -7.48 21.25 12.41
C VAL A 332 -7.91 20.57 11.12
N ALA A 333 -9.18 20.17 11.05
CA ALA A 333 -9.82 19.82 9.79
C ALA A 333 -10.34 21.09 9.09
N ASP A 334 -10.24 21.14 7.76
CA ASP A 334 -11.13 21.98 6.96
C ASP A 334 -12.55 21.36 7.02
N PRO A 335 -13.64 22.14 7.04
CA PRO A 335 -14.99 21.58 6.85
C PRO A 335 -15.15 20.84 5.51
N HIS A 336 -14.42 21.26 4.48
CA HIS A 336 -14.46 20.77 3.10
C HIS A 336 -13.06 20.37 2.59
N PRO A 337 -12.43 19.32 3.17
CA PRO A 337 -11.11 18.85 2.75
C PRO A 337 -11.08 18.36 1.29
N GLU A 338 -12.24 17.98 0.72
CA GLU A 338 -12.44 17.71 -0.70
C GLU A 338 -12.13 18.90 -1.63
N HIS A 339 -12.16 20.15 -1.13
CA HIS A 339 -11.96 21.35 -1.95
C HIS A 339 -10.79 22.23 -1.46
N SER A 340 -10.27 22.00 -0.27
CA SER A 340 -9.27 22.87 0.37
C SER A 340 -7.99 23.04 -0.45
N ILE A 341 -7.49 21.96 -1.05
CA ILE A 341 -6.33 21.92 -1.95
C ILE A 341 -6.60 22.76 -3.21
N ALA A 342 -7.74 22.53 -3.89
CA ALA A 342 -8.11 23.30 -5.08
C ALA A 342 -8.29 24.80 -4.79
N MET A 343 -8.89 25.15 -3.64
CA MET A 343 -9.03 26.53 -3.18
C MET A 343 -7.67 27.18 -2.91
N GLY A 344 -6.75 26.48 -2.24
CA GLY A 344 -5.38 26.95 -2.03
C GLY A 344 -4.59 27.16 -3.33
N ALA A 345 -4.76 26.26 -4.29
CA ALA A 345 -4.20 26.40 -5.64
C ALA A 345 -4.76 27.63 -6.37
N ALA A 346 -6.04 27.96 -6.16
CA ALA A 346 -6.67 29.17 -6.68
C ALA A 346 -6.18 30.45 -5.95
N VAL A 347 -5.93 30.40 -4.63
CA VAL A 347 -5.26 31.49 -3.89
C VAL A 347 -3.89 31.80 -4.49
N ALA A 348 -3.10 30.77 -4.84
CA ALA A 348 -1.76 30.94 -5.41
C ALA A 348 -1.73 31.72 -6.74
N THR A 349 -2.83 31.72 -7.51
CA THR A 349 -2.94 32.50 -8.76
C THR A 349 -2.91 34.02 -8.56
N ALA A 350 -3.03 34.51 -7.33
CA ALA A 350 -3.07 35.94 -7.00
C ALA A 350 -1.86 36.73 -7.53
N VAL A 351 -0.66 36.15 -7.39
CA VAL A 351 0.61 36.76 -7.85
C VAL A 351 0.61 36.88 -9.38
N SER A 352 0.21 35.82 -10.07
CA SER A 352 0.19 35.70 -11.53
C SER A 352 -0.89 36.56 -12.19
N THR A 353 -1.96 36.90 -11.46
CA THR A 353 -3.04 37.79 -11.90
C THR A 353 -2.81 39.26 -11.51
N GLY A 354 -1.64 39.61 -10.95
CA GLY A 354 -1.30 40.97 -10.55
C GLY A 354 -2.17 41.54 -9.42
N GLY A 355 -2.88 40.67 -8.69
CA GLY A 355 -3.77 41.07 -7.61
C GLY A 355 -3.02 41.42 -6.33
N PRO A 356 -3.65 42.17 -5.40
CA PRO A 356 -3.09 42.37 -4.07
C PRO A 356 -2.93 41.04 -3.34
N SER A 357 -1.95 40.99 -2.42
CA SER A 357 -1.71 39.84 -1.57
C SER A 357 -2.99 39.41 -0.84
N PRO A 358 -3.31 38.11 -0.80
CA PRO A 358 -4.47 37.59 -0.08
C PRO A 358 -4.37 37.75 1.46
N PHE A 359 -3.21 38.14 2.00
CA PHE A 359 -2.97 38.27 3.44
C PHE A 359 -2.65 39.71 3.88
N SER A 360 -2.39 40.64 2.96
CA SER A 360 -2.06 42.04 3.25
C SER A 360 -3.22 42.86 3.84
N ALA A 361 -4.46 42.33 3.83
CA ALA A 361 -5.68 43.05 4.19
C ALA A 361 -6.12 42.92 5.67
N ALA A 362 -5.21 43.11 6.63
CA ALA A 362 -5.59 43.38 8.03
C ALA A 362 -4.47 44.05 8.86
N VAL A 363 -4.46 45.38 8.93
CA VAL A 363 -3.87 46.07 10.09
C VAL A 363 -4.70 45.68 11.32
N PRO A 364 -4.11 45.20 12.42
CA PRO A 364 -4.87 44.94 13.64
C PRO A 364 -5.54 46.24 14.12
N PRO A 365 -6.82 46.24 14.52
CA PRO A 365 -7.37 47.39 15.24
C PRO A 365 -6.49 47.62 16.48
N PRO A 366 -6.12 48.87 16.80
CA PRO A 366 -5.20 49.14 17.90
C PRO A 366 -5.75 48.52 19.18
N ARG A 367 -4.95 47.62 19.79
CA ARG A 367 -5.32 46.94 21.03
C ARG A 367 -5.72 48.02 22.06
N PRO A 368 -6.93 47.95 22.66
CA PRO A 368 -7.32 48.92 23.68
C PRO A 368 -6.25 49.00 24.78
N ALA A 369 -5.88 50.22 25.15
CA ALA A 369 -4.95 50.45 26.25
C ALA A 369 -5.50 49.89 27.56
N ASP A 370 -4.61 49.55 28.49
CA ASP A 370 -4.92 48.78 29.70
C ASP A 370 -6.12 49.33 30.49
N GLY A 371 -7.21 48.56 30.55
CA GLY A 371 -8.52 49.15 30.85
C GLY A 371 -9.65 48.20 31.28
N TYR A 372 -9.35 47.02 31.82
CA TYR A 372 -10.38 46.20 32.51
C TYR A 372 -9.96 45.76 33.91
N SER A 373 -10.75 46.20 34.89
CA SER A 373 -10.57 45.89 36.31
C SER A 373 -10.91 44.44 36.63
N ALA A 374 -10.24 43.86 37.63
CA ALA A 374 -10.59 42.55 38.15
C ALA A 374 -12.00 42.56 38.77
N VAL A 375 -12.89 41.70 38.29
CA VAL A 375 -14.22 41.46 38.89
C VAL A 375 -14.09 40.37 39.94
N SER A 376 -14.62 40.63 41.14
CA SER A 376 -14.30 39.87 42.36
C SER A 376 -14.92 38.47 42.43
N ALA A 377 -14.13 37.51 42.91
CA ALA A 377 -14.66 36.26 43.47
C ALA A 377 -15.29 36.52 44.87
N PRO A 378 -16.41 35.86 45.25
CA PRO A 378 -17.02 36.06 46.56
C PRO A 378 -16.23 35.40 47.70
N GLN A 379 -15.93 36.14 48.78
CA GLN A 379 -15.28 35.59 49.98
C GLN A 379 -16.26 35.23 51.11
N ARG A 380 -16.00 34.07 51.74
CA ARG A 380 -16.20 33.77 53.18
C ARG A 380 -15.12 32.75 53.58
N GLY A 381 -14.41 32.86 54.71
CA GLY A 381 -14.32 33.95 55.69
C GLY A 381 -13.54 33.50 56.95
N GLY A 382 -12.73 34.38 57.55
CA GLY A 382 -11.80 34.08 58.66
C GLY A 382 -10.35 33.92 58.14
N ALA A 383 -9.35 34.78 58.41
CA ALA A 383 -8.92 35.52 59.62
C ALA A 383 -8.25 34.60 60.68
N ALA A 384 -7.07 34.90 61.23
CA ALA A 384 -6.22 36.11 61.15
C ALA A 384 -4.72 35.74 60.90
N ALA A 385 -3.90 36.58 60.25
CA ALA A 385 -2.91 37.54 60.82
C ALA A 385 -1.79 36.90 61.70
N VAL A 386 -0.52 37.33 61.71
CA VAL A 386 0.08 38.67 61.45
C VAL A 386 1.50 38.57 60.84
N GLY A 387 1.81 39.38 59.82
CA GLY A 387 3.10 40.08 59.57
C GLY A 387 4.45 39.31 59.47
N LEU A 388 5.59 39.96 59.19
CA LEU A 388 5.84 41.28 58.57
C LEU A 388 7.35 41.40 58.15
N ALA A 389 7.64 41.89 56.93
CA ALA A 389 8.98 42.24 56.39
C ALA A 389 10.02 41.09 56.27
N GLY A 390 11.08 41.18 55.46
CA GLY A 390 11.44 42.19 54.43
C GLY A 390 12.89 42.00 53.92
N ALA A 391 13.26 42.72 52.84
CA ALA A 391 14.59 42.77 52.16
C ALA A 391 15.13 41.42 51.59
N ALA A 392 15.53 41.24 50.32
CA ALA A 392 16.24 42.04 49.30
C ALA A 392 17.77 41.83 49.25
N ALA A 393 18.32 41.88 48.03
CA ALA A 393 19.75 41.94 47.64
C ALA A 393 20.66 40.68 47.77
N ALA A 394 20.61 39.85 46.72
CA ALA A 394 21.72 39.56 45.79
C ALA A 394 23.10 38.96 46.21
N SER A 395 23.61 38.10 45.30
CA SER A 395 25.03 37.76 45.01
C SER A 395 25.91 37.07 46.08
N ALA A 396 26.08 35.75 45.90
CA ALA A 396 27.32 35.04 45.51
C ALA A 396 28.69 35.77 45.68
N PRO A 397 29.82 35.06 45.98
CA PRO A 397 30.19 33.83 45.24
C PRO A 397 31.09 32.77 45.96
N ILE A 398 31.58 31.83 45.13
CA ILE A 398 32.77 30.93 45.19
C ILE A 398 32.86 29.70 46.15
N ASN A 399 32.95 28.54 45.46
CA ASN A 399 33.90 27.42 45.64
C ASN A 399 33.82 26.43 46.82
N GLY A 400 33.56 25.17 46.45
CA GLY A 400 34.51 24.08 46.72
C GLY A 400 33.98 22.88 47.53
N GLY A 401 34.22 21.66 47.04
CA GLY A 401 34.13 20.43 47.86
C GLY A 401 33.15 19.36 47.40
N SER A 402 33.58 18.51 46.46
CA SER A 402 33.36 17.05 46.56
C SER A 402 34.48 16.47 47.44
N PRO A 403 34.37 15.28 48.10
CA PRO A 403 33.68 14.09 47.57
C PRO A 403 32.96 13.15 48.57
N LEU A 404 32.38 12.07 48.02
CA LEU A 404 32.27 10.69 48.56
C LEU A 404 32.11 10.46 50.09
N ALA A 405 30.98 9.87 50.52
CA ALA A 405 30.92 8.44 50.92
C ALA A 405 29.58 8.02 51.59
N THR A 406 29.03 6.88 51.15
CA THR A 406 28.14 5.95 51.89
C THR A 406 28.92 5.20 53.00
N PRO A 407 28.33 4.47 54.01
CA PRO A 407 27.16 3.57 53.86
C PRO A 407 26.29 3.29 55.15
N ILE A 408 25.54 2.15 55.10
CA ILE A 408 24.97 1.32 56.20
C ILE A 408 23.44 1.42 56.47
N SER A 409 22.71 0.56 55.73
CA SER A 409 21.76 -0.50 56.18
C SER A 409 20.69 -0.28 57.28
N GLY A 410 19.45 -0.72 56.97
CA GLY A 410 18.41 -1.07 57.95
C GLY A 410 17.16 -1.73 57.31
N ASN A 411 16.87 -3.00 57.62
CA ASN A 411 15.70 -3.76 57.15
C ASN A 411 14.56 -3.82 58.20
N ALA A 412 13.28 -3.87 57.77
CA ALA A 412 12.24 -4.82 58.25
C ALA A 412 10.85 -4.55 57.60
N ALA A 413 9.93 -5.52 57.66
CA ALA A 413 8.68 -5.59 56.89
C ALA A 413 7.40 -5.80 57.74
N GLY A 414 6.22 -5.75 57.09
CA GLY A 414 4.89 -6.14 57.65
C GLY A 414 3.98 -4.95 58.02
N SER A 415 2.64 -5.01 57.97
CA SER A 415 1.72 -6.15 57.76
C SER A 415 0.30 -5.70 57.29
N SER A 416 -0.63 -6.63 57.07
CA SER A 416 -2.07 -6.44 56.80
C SER A 416 -2.85 -7.73 57.22
N PRO A 417 -4.18 -7.87 57.02
CA PRO A 417 -5.32 -7.06 57.49
C PRO A 417 -6.26 -7.92 58.41
N PRO A 418 -7.56 -7.57 58.56
CA PRO A 418 -8.61 -8.62 58.66
C PRO A 418 -9.90 -8.33 57.83
N TYR A 419 -10.91 -9.23 57.91
CA TYR A 419 -11.91 -9.49 56.84
C TYR A 419 -13.35 -9.74 57.34
N GLY A 420 -14.36 -9.62 56.45
CA GLY A 420 -15.77 -10.09 56.64
C GLY A 420 -16.85 -8.99 56.48
N GLY A 421 -18.09 -9.23 56.00
CA GLY A 421 -18.77 -10.46 55.54
C GLY A 421 -20.04 -10.13 54.70
N SER A 422 -20.81 -11.12 54.23
CA SER A 422 -21.79 -11.00 53.12
C SER A 422 -23.29 -11.04 53.49
N THR A 423 -24.18 -10.60 52.57
CA THR A 423 -25.54 -11.18 52.34
C THR A 423 -26.19 -10.73 51.01
N GLN A 424 -27.41 -11.22 50.71
CA GLN A 424 -28.05 -11.29 49.38
C GLN A 424 -28.97 -10.09 49.00
N ALA A 425 -29.46 -10.10 47.75
CA ALA A 425 -30.28 -9.05 47.12
C ALA A 425 -31.80 -9.32 47.11
N ALA A 426 -32.59 -8.25 46.95
CA ALA A 426 -34.02 -8.24 46.62
C ALA A 426 -34.40 -6.94 45.87
N SER A 427 -35.61 -6.85 45.31
CA SER A 427 -36.13 -5.69 44.52
C SER A 427 -37.66 -5.63 44.61
N PRO A 428 -38.37 -4.59 44.11
CA PRO A 428 -38.07 -3.15 43.93
C PRO A 428 -38.98 -2.28 44.87
N PRO A 429 -39.22 -0.93 44.73
CA PRO A 429 -40.05 -0.34 43.64
C PRO A 429 -39.79 1.16 43.22
N TYR A 430 -40.36 1.54 42.06
CA TYR A 430 -40.84 2.87 41.59
C TYR A 430 -40.28 4.25 42.06
N GLY A 431 -39.83 5.06 41.06
CA GLY A 431 -39.97 6.54 40.98
C GLY A 431 -38.86 7.42 41.60
N GLY A 432 -38.50 8.61 41.07
CA GLY A 432 -38.87 9.29 39.82
C GLY A 432 -38.43 10.79 39.77
N ALA A 433 -38.17 11.33 38.57
CA ALA A 433 -37.82 12.75 38.26
C ALA A 433 -36.45 13.29 38.80
N THR A 434 -35.73 14.25 38.21
CA THR A 434 -35.69 14.90 36.86
C THR A 434 -34.36 15.67 36.71
N PRO A 435 -33.85 15.89 35.49
CA PRO A 435 -33.18 17.16 35.14
C PRO A 435 -33.81 17.85 33.92
N THR A 436 -33.54 19.15 33.74
CA THR A 436 -34.21 20.04 32.78
C THR A 436 -33.46 20.20 31.44
N GLY A 437 -34.22 20.26 30.34
CA GLY A 437 -33.72 20.66 29.02
C GLY A 437 -34.83 21.34 28.22
N ASN A 438 -34.53 22.47 27.57
CA ASN A 438 -35.48 23.22 26.73
C ASN A 438 -35.42 22.77 25.27
N ALA A 439 -36.56 22.83 24.58
CA ALA A 439 -36.70 22.57 23.15
C ALA A 439 -37.61 23.61 22.47
N PRO A 440 -37.49 23.85 21.16
CA PRO A 440 -38.48 24.58 20.37
C PRO A 440 -39.47 23.65 19.63
N ALA A 441 -40.69 24.14 19.47
CA ALA A 441 -41.90 23.41 19.05
C ALA A 441 -41.93 22.86 17.61
N GLY A 442 -42.90 21.97 17.36
CA GLY A 442 -43.26 21.42 16.04
C GLY A 442 -44.55 22.01 15.41
N SER A 443 -45.08 21.29 14.41
CA SER A 443 -46.09 21.73 13.43
C SER A 443 -47.53 21.91 13.96
N PRO A 444 -48.35 22.76 13.28
CA PRO A 444 -49.81 22.67 13.24
C PRO A 444 -50.33 22.10 11.88
N ALA A 445 -51.63 21.81 11.78
CA ALA A 445 -52.27 21.31 10.55
C ALA A 445 -53.76 21.74 10.41
N TYR A 446 -54.27 21.63 9.18
CA TYR A 446 -55.69 21.74 8.74
C TYR A 446 -56.42 23.11 8.80
N GLY A 447 -57.31 23.32 7.80
CA GLY A 447 -58.26 24.43 7.71
C GLY A 447 -57.95 25.45 6.60
N GLY A 448 -58.96 25.94 5.87
CA GLY A 448 -58.77 26.97 4.84
C GLY A 448 -60.06 27.47 4.18
N ALA A 449 -60.00 28.62 3.48
CA ALA A 449 -61.07 29.16 2.64
C ALA A 449 -60.59 30.25 1.65
N ALA A 450 -61.18 30.25 0.44
CA ALA A 450 -61.47 31.35 -0.50
C ALA A 450 -60.47 32.51 -0.80
N GLN A 451 -60.09 32.61 -2.09
CA GLN A 451 -60.08 33.81 -2.98
C GLN A 451 -59.30 35.10 -2.62
N ALA A 452 -58.70 35.86 -3.55
CA ALA A 452 -58.50 35.70 -5.01
C ALA A 452 -57.35 36.61 -5.51
N GLY A 453 -56.84 36.35 -6.73
CA GLY A 453 -55.91 37.23 -7.44
C GLY A 453 -54.72 36.48 -8.07
N GLY A 454 -54.66 36.45 -9.41
CA GLY A 454 -53.50 35.94 -10.17
C GLY A 454 -52.74 37.06 -10.90
N PRO A 455 -51.84 36.75 -11.86
CA PRO A 455 -51.53 35.43 -12.43
C PRO A 455 -50.05 35.00 -12.33
N GLN A 456 -49.82 33.69 -12.40
CA GLN A 456 -48.53 33.07 -12.75
C GLN A 456 -48.78 31.98 -13.80
N VAL A 457 -47.79 31.74 -14.66
CA VAL A 457 -47.89 30.76 -15.76
C VAL A 457 -47.72 29.34 -15.22
N SER A 458 -48.59 28.43 -15.63
CA SER A 458 -48.66 27.08 -15.08
C SER A 458 -48.43 25.99 -16.14
N SER A 459 -47.49 25.08 -15.87
CA SER A 459 -47.60 23.65 -16.21
C SER A 459 -48.94 23.07 -15.66
N PRO A 460 -49.44 21.86 -16.01
CA PRO A 460 -48.75 20.61 -15.64
C PRO A 460 -49.16 19.42 -16.59
N PRO A 461 -49.52 18.14 -16.20
CA PRO A 461 -49.36 16.97 -17.08
C PRO A 461 -50.61 16.04 -17.10
N TYR A 462 -50.40 14.70 -16.99
CA TYR A 462 -51.35 13.62 -16.66
C TYR A 462 -52.35 13.11 -17.73
N GLY A 463 -52.53 11.77 -17.77
CA GLY A 463 -53.84 11.17 -18.04
C GLY A 463 -53.95 9.90 -18.90
N GLY A 464 -53.98 8.72 -18.25
CA GLY A 464 -55.09 7.75 -18.45
C GLY A 464 -55.05 6.67 -19.54
N ALA A 465 -55.13 5.41 -19.06
CA ALA A 465 -55.84 4.24 -19.63
C ALA A 465 -55.43 3.61 -20.99
N ALA A 466 -55.49 2.27 -21.02
CA ALA A 466 -55.44 1.40 -22.22
C ALA A 466 -56.80 0.70 -22.43
N PRO A 467 -56.99 -0.02 -23.55
CA PRO A 467 -57.01 -1.49 -23.43
C PRO A 467 -56.30 -2.25 -24.58
N ALA A 468 -56.34 -3.59 -24.51
CA ALA A 468 -55.68 -4.59 -25.37
C ALA A 468 -56.33 -4.78 -26.77
N GLY A 469 -55.75 -5.52 -27.74
CA GLY A 469 -54.44 -6.21 -27.76
C GLY A 469 -54.29 -7.21 -28.94
N ASP A 470 -53.53 -8.29 -28.67
CA ASP A 470 -53.27 -9.53 -29.44
C ASP A 470 -52.37 -9.53 -30.70
N SER A 471 -51.56 -10.59 -30.76
CA SER A 471 -50.65 -11.01 -31.85
C SER A 471 -51.32 -12.08 -32.74
N PRO A 472 -50.73 -12.45 -33.90
CA PRO A 472 -49.85 -13.63 -33.89
C PRO A 472 -48.67 -13.58 -34.89
N ALA A 473 -47.80 -14.58 -34.83
CA ALA A 473 -46.72 -14.81 -35.80
C ALA A 473 -47.10 -15.90 -36.83
N TYR A 474 -46.47 -15.90 -38.01
CA TYR A 474 -45.85 -17.07 -38.67
C TYR A 474 -45.17 -16.68 -40.01
N GLY A 475 -44.21 -17.48 -40.50
CA GLY A 475 -44.18 -17.74 -41.96
C GLY A 475 -42.96 -17.38 -42.85
N GLY A 476 -41.71 -17.60 -42.43
CA GLY A 476 -40.60 -18.04 -43.31
C GLY A 476 -40.13 -17.17 -44.50
N GLY A 477 -39.20 -17.70 -45.30
CA GLY A 477 -38.80 -17.13 -46.61
C GLY A 477 -37.35 -16.63 -46.75
N SER A 478 -36.40 -17.55 -46.89
CA SER A 478 -35.01 -17.31 -47.30
C SER A 478 -34.84 -16.60 -48.67
N ALA A 479 -33.86 -15.71 -48.82
CA ALA A 479 -32.83 -15.77 -49.90
C ALA A 479 -31.80 -14.62 -49.88
N PHE A 480 -30.56 -14.97 -50.25
CA PHE A 480 -29.40 -14.20 -50.72
C PHE A 480 -29.54 -12.71 -51.14
N GLY A 481 -28.47 -11.94 -50.90
CA GLY A 481 -28.08 -10.78 -51.74
C GLY A 481 -27.49 -9.60 -50.95
N GLY A 482 -26.17 -9.42 -50.97
CA GLY A 482 -25.50 -8.33 -50.26
C GLY A 482 -25.57 -6.97 -50.97
N GLY A 483 -25.38 -5.89 -50.21
CA GLY A 483 -25.28 -4.52 -50.73
C GLY A 483 -25.45 -3.47 -49.65
N ALA A 484 -24.40 -2.68 -49.40
CA ALA A 484 -24.43 -1.45 -48.61
C ALA A 484 -23.88 -0.30 -49.49
N PRO A 485 -23.92 0.99 -49.07
CA PRO A 485 -24.62 1.60 -47.94
C PRO A 485 -25.52 2.80 -48.37
N ALA A 486 -26.38 3.33 -47.47
CA ALA A 486 -26.85 4.74 -47.54
C ALA A 486 -27.48 5.22 -46.21
N ASN A 487 -27.34 6.51 -45.93
CA ASN A 487 -27.94 7.21 -44.78
C ASN A 487 -29.44 7.49 -45.00
N GLY A 488 -30.24 7.59 -43.92
CA GLY A 488 -31.52 8.32 -43.97
C GLY A 488 -32.64 7.82 -43.04
N ALA A 489 -32.90 8.57 -41.97
CA ALA A 489 -34.23 8.69 -41.36
C ALA A 489 -34.93 9.95 -41.94
N PRO A 490 -36.24 10.26 -41.69
CA PRO A 490 -37.17 9.60 -40.75
C PRO A 490 -38.64 9.39 -41.26
N GLY A 491 -39.40 8.58 -40.51
CA GLY A 491 -40.76 8.93 -40.04
C GLY A 491 -42.02 8.83 -40.94
N GLY A 492 -42.96 7.94 -40.54
CA GLY A 492 -44.31 8.42 -40.16
C GLY A 492 -45.56 8.03 -40.98
N THR A 493 -46.39 7.14 -40.42
CA THR A 493 -47.89 7.05 -40.59
C THR A 493 -48.43 6.65 -41.99
N VAL A 494 -49.69 6.25 -42.23
CA VAL A 494 -50.94 6.16 -41.41
C VAL A 494 -51.68 4.82 -41.67
N ALA A 495 -52.77 4.52 -40.94
CA ALA A 495 -53.54 3.25 -40.97
C ALA A 495 -54.89 3.33 -41.72
N PHE A 496 -55.63 2.20 -41.85
CA PHE A 496 -57.12 2.18 -41.95
C PHE A 496 -57.79 0.80 -41.72
N SER A 497 -58.77 0.72 -40.78
CA SER A 497 -60.03 -0.12 -40.70
C SER A 497 -60.07 -1.60 -41.18
N ARG A 498 -60.77 -2.61 -40.58
CA ARG A 498 -61.86 -2.81 -39.54
C ARG A 498 -61.88 -4.33 -39.14
N GLY A 499 -62.68 -4.90 -38.23
CA GLY A 499 -63.71 -4.42 -37.26
C GLY A 499 -64.97 -5.34 -37.14
N ALA A 500 -65.53 -5.51 -35.92
CA ALA A 500 -66.78 -6.22 -35.51
C ALA A 500 -66.77 -7.79 -35.43
N ALA A 501 -67.48 -8.51 -34.51
CA ALA A 501 -68.15 -8.17 -33.22
C ALA A 501 -68.63 -9.44 -32.41
N THR A 502 -69.11 -9.23 -31.16
CA THR A 502 -69.90 -10.12 -30.22
C THR A 502 -69.21 -10.92 -29.07
N VAL A 503 -69.91 -11.11 -27.92
CA VAL A 503 -69.45 -11.44 -26.52
C VAL A 503 -70.70 -11.83 -25.65
N PRO A 504 -70.73 -12.47 -24.42
CA PRO A 504 -69.84 -12.47 -23.22
C PRO A 504 -69.60 -13.88 -22.55
N GLY A 505 -69.45 -14.03 -21.20
CA GLY A 505 -69.36 -15.39 -20.56
C GLY A 505 -69.31 -15.70 -19.01
N ASN A 506 -69.04 -14.79 -18.05
CA ASN A 506 -69.13 -14.98 -16.55
C ASN A 506 -68.16 -15.95 -15.77
N ALA A 507 -68.19 -15.90 -14.41
CA ALA A 507 -67.26 -16.52 -13.40
C ALA A 507 -67.94 -16.86 -12.02
N PRO A 508 -67.34 -16.75 -10.79
CA PRO A 508 -66.44 -17.66 -9.98
C PRO A 508 -66.96 -18.05 -8.53
N THR A 509 -66.22 -18.83 -7.67
CA THR A 509 -66.19 -18.73 -6.13
C THR A 509 -65.35 -19.76 -5.28
N SER A 510 -64.57 -19.24 -4.29
CA SER A 510 -64.16 -19.60 -2.87
C SER A 510 -64.25 -20.97 -2.08
N GLY A 511 -63.25 -21.19 -1.17
CA GLY A 511 -63.37 -21.64 0.28
C GLY A 511 -63.18 -23.14 0.67
N PRO A 512 -63.02 -23.58 1.96
CA PRO A 512 -62.80 -22.92 3.28
C PRO A 512 -61.67 -23.56 4.18
N ALA A 513 -61.71 -23.48 5.54
CA ALA A 513 -60.70 -24.00 6.51
C ALA A 513 -61.29 -24.46 7.89
N PHE A 514 -60.52 -25.18 8.76
CA PHE A 514 -60.87 -25.52 10.17
C PHE A 514 -59.66 -25.87 11.10
N SER A 515 -59.91 -26.17 12.40
CA SER A 515 -58.92 -26.14 13.53
C SER A 515 -58.99 -27.33 14.53
N GLY A 516 -57.95 -27.52 15.37
CA GLY A 516 -57.94 -28.46 16.52
C GLY A 516 -56.74 -28.23 17.48
N ALA A 517 -56.78 -28.70 18.74
CA ALA A 517 -55.82 -28.29 19.78
C ALA A 517 -55.44 -29.34 20.87
N ALA A 518 -54.21 -29.20 21.38
CA ALA A 518 -53.67 -29.52 22.73
C ALA A 518 -53.98 -30.84 23.47
N THR A 519 -52.92 -31.53 23.92
CA THR A 519 -52.67 -31.88 25.36
C THR A 519 -51.27 -32.48 25.56
N SER A 520 -50.84 -32.67 26.82
CA SER A 520 -49.49 -33.11 27.23
C SER A 520 -49.53 -34.30 28.20
N THR A 521 -48.43 -35.06 28.32
CA THR A 521 -47.89 -35.64 29.59
C THR A 521 -46.62 -36.46 29.35
N ALA A 522 -45.88 -36.76 30.42
CA ALA A 522 -44.72 -37.67 30.46
C ALA A 522 -44.76 -38.52 31.75
N PRO A 523 -44.03 -39.65 31.81
CA PRO A 523 -43.62 -40.27 33.08
C PRO A 523 -42.09 -40.54 33.18
N GLN A 524 -41.64 -41.12 34.31
CA GLN A 524 -40.25 -41.09 34.79
C GLN A 524 -39.55 -42.47 34.89
N ALA A 525 -38.20 -42.42 34.85
CA ALA A 525 -37.19 -43.12 35.69
C ALA A 525 -37.21 -44.65 36.01
N GLY A 526 -36.01 -45.24 36.03
CA GLY A 526 -35.62 -46.55 36.58
C GLY A 526 -34.07 -46.70 36.60
N ALA A 527 -33.46 -47.56 37.45
CA ALA A 527 -32.00 -47.51 37.70
C ALA A 527 -31.27 -48.82 38.10
N ALA A 528 -29.95 -48.87 37.82
CA ALA A 528 -28.89 -49.76 38.37
C ALA A 528 -28.97 -51.29 38.00
N PRO A 529 -27.97 -52.18 38.30
CA PRO A 529 -26.71 -52.00 39.06
C PRO A 529 -25.37 -52.71 38.57
N ILE A 530 -24.22 -52.11 38.96
CA ILE A 530 -22.94 -52.68 39.53
C ILE A 530 -22.14 -53.85 38.85
N SER A 531 -20.83 -53.61 38.56
CA SER A 531 -19.60 -54.40 38.92
C SER A 531 -18.43 -54.19 37.92
N GLY A 532 -17.11 -54.35 38.21
CA GLY A 532 -16.37 -54.49 39.48
C GLY A 532 -14.85 -54.85 39.30
N ALA A 533 -13.96 -54.33 40.18
CA ALA A 533 -12.48 -54.53 40.28
C ALA A 533 -11.58 -54.01 39.12
N GLY A 534 -10.30 -53.59 39.29
CA GLY A 534 -9.42 -53.33 40.47
C GLY A 534 -7.92 -53.27 40.02
N ALA A 535 -6.87 -53.03 40.82
CA ALA A 535 -6.61 -52.19 42.01
C ALA A 535 -5.18 -52.45 42.58
N VAL A 536 -4.28 -51.44 42.68
CA VAL A 536 -3.09 -51.32 43.59
C VAL A 536 -2.49 -49.89 43.42
N ASN A 537 -2.26 -49.06 44.44
CA ASN A 537 -1.34 -49.10 45.61
C ASN A 537 0.16 -48.89 45.23
N ALA A 538 0.95 -48.02 45.87
CA ALA A 538 0.78 -47.16 47.07
C ALA A 538 1.50 -45.78 46.83
N ALA A 539 1.86 -44.88 47.77
CA ALA A 539 2.04 -44.91 49.23
C ALA A 539 1.61 -43.60 49.94
N PHE A 540 2.38 -43.06 50.91
CA PHE A 540 1.83 -42.34 52.08
C PHE A 540 2.80 -41.37 52.80
N GLY A 541 2.23 -40.39 53.54
CA GLY A 541 2.86 -39.64 54.63
C GLY A 541 2.93 -38.11 54.42
N GLY A 542 2.59 -37.22 55.38
CA GLY A 542 1.95 -37.43 56.69
C GLY A 542 2.37 -36.40 57.75
N GLY A 543 1.61 -35.32 57.94
CA GLY A 543 1.86 -34.33 59.01
C GLY A 543 1.09 -33.00 58.82
N ALA A 544 0.72 -32.34 59.92
CA ALA A 544 -0.06 -31.08 59.97
C ALA A 544 0.06 -30.44 61.37
N PRO A 545 -0.47 -29.22 61.64
CA PRO A 545 -0.83 -28.09 60.76
C PRO A 545 -0.13 -26.76 61.17
N GLY A 546 -0.24 -25.68 60.38
CA GLY A 546 0.07 -24.33 60.90
C GLY A 546 0.16 -23.17 59.89
N VAL A 547 -0.67 -22.15 60.11
CA VAL A 547 -0.61 -20.74 59.60
C VAL A 547 -0.73 -20.54 58.06
N PRO A 548 -1.63 -19.66 57.57
CA PRO A 548 -1.78 -19.37 56.14
C PRO A 548 -0.78 -18.30 55.64
N GLN A 549 -0.48 -18.35 54.34
CA GLN A 549 0.21 -17.28 53.61
C GLN A 549 -0.61 -16.90 52.36
N GLU A 550 -0.57 -15.63 51.97
CA GLU A 550 -1.41 -15.04 50.93
C GLU A 550 -1.13 -15.62 49.53
N SER A 551 -2.19 -15.94 48.78
CA SER A 551 -2.10 -16.41 47.39
C SER A 551 -2.41 -15.28 46.40
N ARG A 552 -1.59 -15.20 45.35
CA ARG A 552 -1.78 -14.27 44.22
C ARG A 552 -3.01 -14.68 43.40
N PRO A 553 -3.72 -13.75 42.73
CA PRO A 553 -4.72 -14.10 41.73
C PRO A 553 -4.11 -14.98 40.64
N TRP A 554 -4.77 -16.11 40.35
CA TRP A 554 -4.44 -16.98 39.22
C TRP A 554 -4.94 -16.33 37.91
N PRO A 555 -4.23 -16.48 36.77
CA PRO A 555 -4.68 -15.91 35.49
C PRO A 555 -6.06 -16.45 35.06
N PRO A 556 -6.81 -15.71 34.22
CA PRO A 556 -8.08 -16.20 33.67
C PRO A 556 -7.90 -17.51 32.89
N PRO A 557 -8.94 -18.35 32.79
CA PRO A 557 -8.88 -19.59 32.03
C PRO A 557 -8.59 -19.31 30.54
N PRO A 558 -7.93 -20.24 29.82
CA PRO A 558 -7.65 -20.06 28.40
C PRO A 558 -8.96 -19.91 27.60
N LEU A 559 -8.96 -18.97 26.66
CA LEU A 559 -10.08 -18.77 25.74
C LEU A 559 -10.33 -20.05 24.92
N PRO A 560 -11.59 -20.39 24.62
CA PRO A 560 -11.90 -21.55 23.79
C PRO A 560 -11.26 -21.39 22.41
N GLY A 561 -10.50 -22.41 21.99
CA GLY A 561 -9.69 -22.34 20.77
C GLY A 561 -10.53 -22.09 19.52
N ALA A 562 -10.01 -21.24 18.62
CA ALA A 562 -10.67 -20.93 17.35
C ALA A 562 -10.91 -22.21 16.52
N PRO A 563 -12.07 -22.34 15.85
CA PRO A 563 -12.39 -23.53 15.07
C PRO A 563 -11.46 -23.66 13.86
N LYS A 564 -10.97 -24.88 13.60
CA LYS A 564 -10.11 -25.18 12.44
C LYS A 564 -10.87 -24.92 11.14
N ARG A 565 -10.56 -23.80 10.47
CA ARG A 565 -11.12 -23.45 9.15
C ARG A 565 -10.52 -24.34 8.05
N ASN A 566 -11.30 -25.31 7.56
CA ASN A 566 -10.94 -26.15 6.41
C ASN A 566 -11.05 -25.36 5.08
N LEU A 567 -10.13 -24.43 4.82
CA LEU A 567 -10.17 -23.57 3.62
C LEU A 567 -9.80 -24.27 2.29
N GLY A 568 -9.58 -25.59 2.29
CA GLY A 568 -8.98 -26.35 1.18
C GLY A 568 -9.87 -26.65 -0.03
N LYS A 569 -10.92 -25.85 -0.32
CA LYS A 569 -11.83 -26.07 -1.46
C LYS A 569 -12.35 -24.82 -2.20
N ILE A 570 -12.06 -23.61 -1.72
CA ILE A 570 -12.82 -22.40 -2.12
C ILE A 570 -11.87 -21.32 -2.64
N LEU A 571 -11.16 -21.63 -3.74
CA LEU A 571 -10.42 -20.64 -4.54
C LEU A 571 -10.05 -21.16 -5.96
N MET A 572 -10.85 -22.07 -6.52
CA MET A 572 -10.64 -22.65 -7.86
C MET A 572 -11.79 -22.34 -8.85
N ILE A 573 -12.46 -21.19 -8.68
CA ILE A 573 -13.49 -20.70 -9.62
C ILE A 573 -13.26 -19.22 -9.97
N VAL A 574 -11.99 -18.76 -9.98
CA VAL A 574 -11.64 -17.34 -10.27
C VAL A 574 -10.53 -17.19 -11.32
N ALA A 575 -10.41 -18.13 -12.28
CA ALA A 575 -9.27 -18.14 -13.22
C ALA A 575 -9.52 -18.67 -14.66
N LEU A 576 -10.77 -18.94 -15.08
CA LEU A 576 -11.02 -19.73 -16.30
C LEU A 576 -11.86 -19.03 -17.40
N ALA A 577 -11.56 -17.78 -17.74
CA ALA A 577 -12.38 -17.02 -18.69
C ALA A 577 -11.65 -16.12 -19.71
N VAL A 578 -10.31 -16.13 -19.77
CA VAL A 578 -9.52 -15.27 -20.70
C VAL A 578 -8.81 -16.08 -21.81
N ALA A 579 -8.83 -17.42 -21.73
CA ALA A 579 -7.93 -18.29 -22.50
C ALA A 579 -8.39 -18.69 -23.93
N VAL A 580 -9.36 -17.99 -24.55
CA VAL A 580 -10.01 -18.47 -25.81
C VAL A 580 -9.95 -17.49 -26.99
N LEU A 581 -9.55 -16.22 -26.80
CA LEU A 581 -9.56 -15.19 -27.87
C LEU A 581 -8.17 -14.65 -28.25
N ALA A 582 -7.21 -15.56 -28.47
CA ALA A 582 -5.89 -15.24 -29.04
C ALA A 582 -5.47 -16.16 -30.21
N GLY A 583 -6.38 -16.99 -30.74
CA GLY A 583 -6.11 -17.90 -31.87
C GLY A 583 -6.62 -17.35 -33.20
N GLY A 584 -5.89 -16.43 -33.85
CA GLY A 584 -6.33 -15.88 -35.14
C GLY A 584 -5.33 -14.99 -35.88
N THR A 585 -4.89 -15.46 -37.06
CA THR A 585 -4.42 -14.68 -38.22
C THR A 585 -3.39 -13.56 -38.01
N THR A 586 -2.11 -13.89 -38.23
CA THR A 586 -1.24 -13.09 -39.12
C THR A 586 -0.39 -14.02 -39.99
N THR A 587 -0.49 -13.88 -41.31
CA THR A 587 0.33 -14.62 -42.29
C THR A 587 0.38 -13.83 -43.59
N ALA A 588 1.51 -13.96 -44.31
CA ALA A 588 1.84 -13.40 -45.63
C ALA A 588 2.52 -12.02 -45.67
N LEU A 589 3.42 -11.92 -46.66
CA LEU A 589 4.35 -10.84 -47.01
C LEU A 589 5.48 -10.61 -45.96
N VAL A 590 6.75 -10.46 -46.36
CA VAL A 590 7.30 -10.18 -47.70
C VAL A 590 8.15 -11.34 -48.24
N LEU A 591 8.03 -11.61 -49.54
CA LEU A 591 9.01 -12.35 -50.35
C LEU A 591 9.14 -11.67 -51.73
N ILE A 592 10.22 -12.01 -52.45
CA ILE A 592 10.68 -11.46 -53.75
C ILE A 592 11.64 -10.27 -53.63
N ASN A 593 12.93 -10.55 -53.82
CA ASN A 593 13.52 -10.21 -55.12
C ASN A 593 14.52 -11.27 -55.60
N LYS A 594 14.70 -11.32 -56.93
CA LYS A 594 15.70 -12.10 -57.68
C LYS A 594 16.94 -11.19 -57.95
N ASN A 595 18.08 -11.59 -58.50
CA ASN A 595 18.53 -12.81 -59.21
C ASN A 595 20.07 -12.82 -59.32
N LYS A 596 20.68 -13.97 -59.68
CA LYS A 596 21.94 -14.10 -60.47
C LYS A 596 23.27 -13.61 -59.83
N ASP A 597 24.46 -14.05 -60.24
CA ASP A 597 24.90 -15.04 -61.26
C ASP A 597 26.16 -15.82 -60.79
N LYS A 598 26.73 -16.71 -61.62
CA LYS A 598 28.03 -17.40 -61.44
C LYS A 598 29.23 -16.42 -61.61
N GLU A 599 30.51 -16.73 -61.36
CA GLU A 599 31.29 -17.98 -61.57
C GLU A 599 32.62 -18.01 -60.75
N THR A 600 33.56 -18.93 -61.05
CA THR A 600 34.69 -19.31 -60.17
C THR A 600 36.11 -19.01 -60.73
N THR A 601 37.13 -19.29 -59.90
CA THR A 601 38.61 -19.14 -60.11
C THR A 601 39.17 -17.72 -59.89
N GLY A 602 40.38 -17.52 -59.35
CA GLY A 602 41.27 -18.46 -58.65
C GLY A 602 42.70 -17.91 -58.44
N GLY A 603 43.24 -17.94 -57.22
CA GLY A 603 44.61 -17.49 -56.92
C GLY A 603 44.91 -17.39 -55.40
N ALA A 604 46.10 -17.82 -54.99
CA ALA A 604 46.61 -17.90 -53.61
C ALA A 604 48.09 -17.40 -53.60
N PRO A 605 48.85 -17.26 -52.47
CA PRO A 605 48.62 -17.91 -51.17
C PRO A 605 48.99 -17.15 -49.85
N THR A 606 48.49 -17.72 -48.74
CA THR A 606 49.09 -17.80 -47.38
C THR A 606 49.66 -16.55 -46.68
N GLU A 607 48.91 -16.07 -45.69
CA GLU A 607 49.33 -16.19 -44.28
C GLU A 607 48.21 -16.90 -43.48
N PRO A 608 48.51 -17.77 -42.50
CA PRO A 608 47.50 -18.55 -41.78
C PRO A 608 46.97 -17.85 -40.52
N SER A 609 46.01 -16.93 -40.69
CA SER A 609 45.20 -16.49 -39.54
C SER A 609 44.30 -17.64 -39.07
N GLN A 610 44.58 -18.24 -37.90
CA GLN A 610 43.62 -19.12 -37.23
C GLN A 610 42.48 -18.29 -36.63
N ALA A 611 41.57 -17.85 -37.49
CA ALA A 611 40.23 -17.50 -37.06
C ALA A 611 39.57 -18.78 -36.53
N VAL A 612 39.55 -18.94 -35.20
CA VAL A 612 38.73 -19.96 -34.55
C VAL A 612 37.29 -19.73 -35.01
N SER A 613 36.69 -20.74 -35.62
CA SER A 613 35.29 -20.69 -35.97
C SER A 613 34.48 -20.63 -34.67
N GLN A 614 34.03 -19.43 -34.30
CA GLN A 614 32.87 -19.30 -33.43
C GLN A 614 31.72 -19.99 -34.15
N ALA A 615 31.43 -21.24 -33.74
CA ALA A 615 30.18 -21.88 -34.07
C ALA A 615 29.07 -20.91 -33.64
N ALA A 616 28.06 -20.74 -34.49
CA ALA A 616 26.95 -19.84 -34.16
C ALA A 616 26.29 -20.34 -32.87
N VAL A 617 26.57 -19.64 -31.77
CA VAL A 617 26.04 -19.98 -30.45
C VAL A 617 24.52 -19.87 -30.56
N ASP A 618 23.83 -20.96 -30.30
CA ASP A 618 22.38 -20.96 -30.26
C ASP A 618 21.93 -19.93 -29.20
N PRO A 619 21.19 -18.87 -29.57
CA PRO A 619 20.74 -17.86 -28.62
C PRO A 619 19.72 -18.41 -27.59
N LEU A 620 19.34 -19.69 -27.69
CA LEU A 620 18.54 -20.44 -26.72
C LEU A 620 19.39 -21.36 -25.81
N ALA A 621 20.69 -21.49 -26.03
CA ALA A 621 21.57 -22.31 -25.19
C ALA A 621 21.72 -21.75 -23.77
N VAL A 622 21.78 -22.67 -22.79
CA VAL A 622 22.29 -22.39 -21.44
C VAL A 622 23.79 -22.08 -21.58
N PRO A 623 24.33 -21.03 -20.92
CA PRO A 623 25.75 -20.70 -21.06
C PRO A 623 26.61 -21.77 -20.39
N THR A 624 27.88 -21.88 -20.78
CA THR A 624 28.77 -22.99 -20.37
C THR A 624 29.99 -22.54 -19.59
N ASP A 625 30.02 -21.29 -19.15
CA ASP A 625 31.04 -20.77 -18.23
C ASP A 625 30.96 -21.51 -16.89
N LYS A 626 32.08 -21.59 -16.17
CA LYS A 626 32.14 -22.33 -14.91
C LYS A 626 31.19 -21.72 -13.87
N MET A 627 30.87 -22.51 -12.86
CA MET A 627 30.24 -22.04 -11.63
C MET A 627 31.01 -22.59 -10.43
N LEU A 628 31.09 -21.81 -9.37
CA LEU A 628 31.38 -22.33 -8.03
C LEU A 628 30.06 -22.72 -7.37
N ILE A 629 30.05 -23.87 -6.70
CA ILE A 629 28.92 -24.35 -5.89
C ILE A 629 29.45 -24.83 -4.53
N ARG A 630 28.69 -24.58 -3.45
CA ARG A 630 28.92 -25.28 -2.18
C ARG A 630 28.31 -26.67 -2.26
N VAL A 631 29.03 -27.66 -1.76
CA VAL A 631 28.61 -29.06 -1.69
C VAL A 631 28.81 -29.58 -0.27
N ASP A 632 27.72 -29.95 0.39
CA ASP A 632 27.73 -30.47 1.76
C ASP A 632 27.70 -32.01 1.72
N THR A 633 28.69 -32.64 2.34
CA THR A 633 28.71 -34.10 2.56
C THR A 633 28.08 -34.44 3.92
N PRO A 634 27.29 -35.52 4.07
CA PRO A 634 26.39 -35.72 5.22
C PRO A 634 27.00 -35.53 6.62
N GLY A 635 26.76 -34.35 7.22
CA GLY A 635 27.02 -34.02 8.61
C GLY A 635 25.77 -33.58 9.38
N SER A 636 25.94 -33.26 10.66
CA SER A 636 24.84 -32.84 11.54
C SER A 636 24.83 -31.32 11.78
N GLY A 637 24.15 -30.57 10.89
CA GLY A 637 23.84 -29.16 11.14
C GLY A 637 23.72 -28.29 9.89
N PHE A 638 23.35 -27.03 10.12
CA PHE A 638 23.58 -25.93 9.18
C PHE A 638 24.20 -24.75 9.96
N PRO A 639 25.30 -24.13 9.49
CA PRO A 639 26.14 -24.57 8.37
C PRO A 639 26.71 -25.98 8.62
N ASP A 640 26.85 -26.79 7.56
CA ASP A 640 27.44 -28.13 7.69
C ASP A 640 28.96 -27.98 7.76
N LYS A 641 29.57 -28.48 8.85
CA LYS A 641 31.02 -28.41 9.10
C LYS A 641 31.84 -29.29 8.11
N ASN A 642 31.16 -29.98 7.19
CA ASN A 642 31.74 -30.76 6.09
C ASN A 642 31.47 -30.15 4.70
N SER A 643 30.92 -28.93 4.63
CA SER A 643 30.80 -28.14 3.40
C SER A 643 32.15 -27.89 2.73
N LYS A 644 32.18 -27.91 1.39
CA LYS A 644 33.34 -27.51 0.57
C LYS A 644 32.88 -26.84 -0.73
N ILE A 645 33.79 -26.12 -1.39
CA ILE A 645 33.52 -25.50 -2.70
C ILE A 645 33.98 -26.41 -3.83
N TYR A 646 33.18 -26.48 -4.90
CA TYR A 646 33.49 -27.22 -6.12
C TYR A 646 33.30 -26.32 -7.34
N GLU A 647 34.15 -26.50 -8.35
CA GLU A 647 33.89 -26.06 -9.71
C GLU A 647 32.89 -27.01 -10.39
N PHE A 648 32.01 -26.44 -11.21
CA PHE A 648 31.00 -27.15 -12.00
C PHE A 648 30.79 -26.47 -13.36
N THR A 649 30.55 -27.24 -14.42
CA THR A 649 30.28 -26.72 -15.77
C THR A 649 28.81 -26.99 -16.15
N PRO A 650 27.98 -25.99 -16.50
CA PRO A 650 26.56 -26.18 -16.82
C PRO A 650 26.29 -27.13 -17.99
N GLY A 651 25.96 -28.39 -17.66
CA GLY A 651 25.69 -29.45 -18.63
C GLY A 651 26.66 -30.62 -18.61
N GLU A 652 27.73 -30.54 -17.81
CA GLU A 652 28.55 -31.69 -17.44
C GLU A 652 27.99 -32.34 -16.15
N ASP A 653 28.16 -33.66 -16.00
CA ASP A 653 27.70 -34.39 -14.81
C ASP A 653 28.77 -34.45 -13.68
N ALA A 654 29.94 -33.89 -13.93
CA ALA A 654 31.07 -33.88 -12.99
C ALA A 654 31.20 -32.53 -12.28
N ARG A 655 31.60 -32.58 -11.02
CA ARG A 655 32.02 -31.42 -10.21
C ARG A 655 33.40 -31.68 -9.63
N THR A 656 34.30 -30.73 -9.76
CA THR A 656 35.70 -30.83 -9.36
C THR A 656 35.89 -30.07 -8.05
N LEU A 657 36.48 -30.68 -7.02
CA LEU A 657 36.77 -29.97 -5.78
C LEU A 657 37.66 -28.76 -6.08
N LEU A 658 37.25 -27.56 -5.63
CA LEU A 658 38.04 -26.35 -5.82
C LEU A 658 39.40 -26.55 -5.13
N PRO A 659 40.54 -26.43 -5.84
CA PRO A 659 41.86 -26.48 -5.23
C PRO A 659 41.96 -25.47 -4.07
N GLY A 660 42.57 -25.87 -2.96
CA GLY A 660 42.62 -25.06 -1.73
C GLY A 660 41.36 -25.08 -0.85
N SER A 661 40.23 -25.68 -1.28
CA SER A 661 39.01 -25.73 -0.45
C SER A 661 39.04 -26.80 0.64
N GLY A 662 38.66 -26.41 1.86
CA GLY A 662 38.62 -27.20 3.08
C GLY A 662 37.20 -27.40 3.64
N PRO A 663 37.02 -28.27 4.65
CA PRO A 663 35.74 -28.43 5.34
C PRO A 663 35.34 -27.15 6.07
N GLY A 664 34.07 -26.73 5.92
CA GLY A 664 33.56 -25.49 6.50
C GLY A 664 33.57 -24.29 5.55
N ASP A 665 34.07 -24.45 4.32
CA ASP A 665 34.02 -23.41 3.30
C ASP A 665 32.60 -23.24 2.74
N VAL A 666 32.08 -22.01 2.78
CA VAL A 666 30.75 -21.63 2.30
C VAL A 666 30.79 -20.33 1.46
N LEU A 667 29.67 -20.01 0.79
CA LEU A 667 29.39 -18.70 0.18
C LEU A 667 30.53 -18.13 -0.73
N PRO A 668 31.02 -18.90 -1.72
CA PRO A 668 32.15 -18.47 -2.56
C PRO A 668 31.77 -17.35 -3.55
N LYS A 669 32.69 -16.42 -3.80
CA LYS A 669 32.59 -15.41 -4.87
C LYS A 669 33.89 -15.19 -5.62
N TRP A 670 33.85 -15.24 -6.95
CA TRP A 670 34.94 -14.79 -7.81
C TRP A 670 35.18 -13.28 -7.71
N SER A 671 36.43 -12.87 -7.87
CA SER A 671 36.82 -11.48 -8.18
C SER A 671 36.40 -11.12 -9.61
N HIS A 672 36.24 -9.82 -9.90
CA HIS A 672 35.87 -9.34 -11.24
C HIS A 672 37.01 -9.53 -12.27
N SER A 673 38.26 -9.46 -11.81
CA SER A 673 39.50 -9.85 -12.50
C SER A 673 39.59 -11.35 -12.81
N ARG A 674 38.78 -12.18 -12.13
CA ARG A 674 38.72 -13.63 -12.28
C ARG A 674 39.97 -14.40 -11.83
N GLU A 675 40.92 -13.73 -11.18
CA GLU A 675 42.16 -14.32 -10.67
C GLU A 675 42.03 -14.88 -9.23
N GLN A 676 41.03 -14.44 -8.46
CA GLN A 676 40.85 -14.79 -7.05
C GLN A 676 39.40 -15.16 -6.70
N ILE A 677 39.24 -15.82 -5.55
CA ILE A 677 37.98 -16.25 -4.95
C ILE A 677 38.00 -15.84 -3.48
N ALA A 678 36.96 -15.15 -3.02
CA ALA A 678 36.69 -14.93 -1.61
C ALA A 678 35.72 -16.01 -1.11
N ILE A 679 35.98 -16.55 0.09
CA ILE A 679 35.25 -17.66 0.70
C ILE A 679 34.95 -17.31 2.16
N THR A 680 33.69 -17.43 2.58
CA THR A 680 33.35 -17.40 4.01
C THR A 680 33.67 -18.78 4.60
N HIS A 681 34.62 -18.88 5.52
CA HIS A 681 35.00 -20.12 6.19
C HIS A 681 34.37 -20.20 7.59
N VAL A 682 33.84 -21.36 7.98
CA VAL A 682 33.18 -21.57 9.28
C VAL A 682 33.77 -22.78 10.01
N ASN A 683 34.41 -22.54 11.16
CA ASN A 683 35.10 -23.56 11.95
C ASN A 683 34.68 -23.50 13.43
N GLY A 684 33.88 -24.47 13.85
CA GLY A 684 33.37 -24.51 15.23
C GLY A 684 32.33 -23.42 15.45
N ASP A 685 32.71 -22.41 16.23
CA ASP A 685 31.95 -21.18 16.49
C ASP A 685 32.69 -19.94 15.93
N HIS A 686 33.84 -20.13 15.29
CA HIS A 686 34.58 -19.09 14.55
C HIS A 686 34.11 -19.05 13.10
N SER A 687 34.10 -17.86 12.50
CA SER A 687 33.94 -17.67 11.07
C SER A 687 34.86 -16.57 10.57
N SER A 688 35.35 -16.70 9.33
CA SER A 688 36.30 -15.76 8.72
C SER A 688 36.09 -15.64 7.22
N ILE A 689 36.71 -14.62 6.61
CA ILE A 689 36.83 -14.50 5.16
C ILE A 689 38.25 -14.88 4.75
N ASP A 690 38.36 -15.90 3.90
CA ASP A 690 39.60 -16.28 3.23
C ASP A 690 39.59 -15.80 1.77
N ILE A 691 40.75 -15.39 1.26
CA ILE A 691 41.00 -15.25 -0.18
C ILE A 691 41.86 -16.44 -0.62
N VAL A 692 41.57 -16.99 -1.79
CA VAL A 692 42.37 -18.01 -2.48
C VAL A 692 42.46 -17.67 -3.96
N ASN A 693 43.59 -17.95 -4.61
CA ASN A 693 43.75 -17.75 -6.05
C ASN A 693 42.93 -18.80 -6.85
N ALA A 694 42.63 -18.49 -8.11
CA ALA A 694 41.86 -19.35 -9.00
C ALA A 694 42.45 -20.76 -9.24
N ASP A 695 43.75 -20.96 -8.96
CA ASP A 695 44.45 -22.25 -9.03
C ASP A 695 44.50 -23.00 -7.69
N GLY A 696 43.92 -22.43 -6.62
CA GLY A 696 43.99 -22.91 -5.24
C GLY A 696 45.25 -22.50 -4.47
N GLY A 697 46.12 -21.71 -5.08
CA GLY A 697 47.30 -21.14 -4.43
C GLY A 697 46.97 -20.02 -3.45
N ASP A 698 47.94 -19.73 -2.59
CA ASP A 698 47.98 -18.53 -1.74
C ASP A 698 46.75 -18.29 -0.85
N ARG A 699 46.09 -19.36 -0.38
CA ARG A 699 44.97 -19.25 0.56
C ARG A 699 45.41 -18.55 1.86
N HIS A 700 44.78 -17.42 2.19
CA HIS A 700 45.04 -16.67 3.41
C HIS A 700 43.75 -16.02 3.96
N GLU A 701 43.67 -15.92 5.28
CA GLU A 701 42.59 -15.22 5.99
C GLU A 701 42.80 -13.70 5.88
N VAL A 702 41.73 -12.96 5.61
CA VAL A 702 41.74 -11.48 5.51
C VAL A 702 40.83 -10.79 6.53
N ALA A 703 39.85 -11.50 7.11
CA ALA A 703 39.02 -10.99 8.20
C ALA A 703 38.56 -12.10 9.14
N ASP A 704 38.66 -11.88 10.44
CA ASP A 704 38.18 -12.75 11.53
C ASP A 704 36.75 -12.38 11.96
N GLU A 705 36.08 -13.26 12.73
CA GLU A 705 34.70 -13.09 13.24
C GLU A 705 33.71 -12.57 12.17
N ALA A 706 33.89 -13.06 10.95
CA ALA A 706 33.26 -12.55 9.73
C ALA A 706 32.34 -13.61 9.12
N GLY A 707 31.19 -13.20 8.63
CA GLY A 707 30.13 -14.10 8.18
C GLY A 707 29.30 -13.51 7.05
N GLY A 708 28.17 -14.17 6.78
CA GLY A 708 27.30 -13.78 5.68
C GLY A 708 27.94 -14.03 4.30
N ARG A 709 27.31 -13.47 3.26
CA ARG A 709 27.93 -13.36 1.94
C ARG A 709 29.05 -12.32 1.97
N VAL A 710 30.18 -12.69 1.39
CA VAL A 710 31.20 -11.74 0.94
C VAL A 710 30.86 -11.24 -0.47
N ALA A 711 31.20 -10.00 -0.79
CA ALA A 711 31.14 -9.44 -2.13
C ALA A 711 32.39 -8.61 -2.46
N TRP A 712 32.94 -8.83 -3.66
CA TRP A 712 34.06 -8.07 -4.18
C TRP A 712 33.65 -6.67 -4.60
N SER A 713 34.64 -5.78 -4.60
CA SER A 713 34.51 -4.48 -5.26
C SER A 713 34.80 -4.58 -6.75
N ALA A 714 34.18 -3.72 -7.57
CA ALA A 714 34.40 -3.64 -9.02
C ALA A 714 35.83 -3.24 -9.42
N ASP A 715 36.68 -2.85 -8.46
CA ASP A 715 38.13 -2.64 -8.63
C ASP A 715 38.99 -3.73 -7.95
N ASP A 716 38.36 -4.79 -7.44
CA ASP A 716 38.87 -5.92 -6.64
C ASP A 716 39.73 -5.58 -5.41
N LYS A 717 39.86 -4.30 -5.04
CA LYS A 717 40.72 -3.85 -3.93
C LYS A 717 40.09 -4.01 -2.55
N LYS A 718 38.83 -4.40 -2.47
CA LYS A 718 38.00 -4.34 -1.26
C LYS A 718 36.96 -5.46 -1.23
N LEU A 719 36.60 -5.90 -0.03
CA LEU A 719 35.52 -6.86 0.22
C LEU A 719 34.46 -6.24 1.14
N ALA A 720 33.17 -6.44 0.82
CA ALA A 720 32.04 -6.16 1.69
C ALA A 720 31.51 -7.47 2.30
N PHE A 721 31.23 -7.49 3.61
CA PHE A 721 30.80 -8.68 4.35
C PHE A 721 30.17 -8.30 5.70
N MET A 722 29.64 -9.28 6.45
CA MET A 722 29.19 -9.10 7.83
C MET A 722 30.33 -9.33 8.82
N LYS A 723 30.56 -8.39 9.74
CA LYS A 723 31.53 -8.49 10.85
C LYS A 723 30.87 -8.09 12.16
N GLU A 724 31.21 -8.74 13.27
CA GLU A 724 30.74 -8.32 14.59
C GLU A 724 31.47 -7.05 15.08
N PHE A 725 30.71 -6.08 15.60
CA PHE A 725 31.21 -4.93 16.36
C PHE A 725 30.39 -4.81 17.65
N ASP A 726 31.05 -4.80 18.81
CA ASP A 726 30.42 -4.68 20.14
C ASP A 726 29.24 -5.66 20.41
N GLY A 727 29.34 -6.92 19.95
CA GLY A 727 28.27 -7.91 20.10
C GLY A 727 27.12 -7.75 19.10
N VAL A 728 27.34 -7.07 17.97
CA VAL A 728 26.32 -6.79 16.93
C VAL A 728 26.93 -6.94 15.54
N ASN A 729 26.32 -7.79 14.70
CA ASN A 729 26.73 -7.95 13.30
C ASN A 729 26.40 -6.72 12.46
N GLN A 730 27.38 -6.23 11.70
CA GLN A 730 27.28 -5.05 10.83
C GLN A 730 27.84 -5.32 9.43
N ILE A 731 27.30 -4.62 8.43
CA ILE A 731 27.93 -4.51 7.11
C ILE A 731 29.22 -3.69 7.28
N ALA A 732 30.34 -4.27 6.85
CA ALA A 732 31.64 -3.60 6.82
C ALA A 732 32.30 -3.78 5.44
N VAL A 733 33.30 -2.92 5.17
CA VAL A 733 34.18 -3.02 4.00
C VAL A 733 35.63 -3.07 4.46
N LEU A 734 36.36 -4.10 4.06
CA LEU A 734 37.82 -4.19 4.21
C LEU A 734 38.48 -3.72 2.92
N ASN A 735 39.51 -2.88 3.04
CA ASN A 735 40.46 -2.58 1.97
C ASN A 735 41.63 -3.58 2.02
N LEU A 736 41.84 -4.34 0.95
CA LEU A 736 42.85 -5.40 0.87
C LEU A 736 44.28 -4.84 0.73
N GLU A 737 44.44 -3.63 0.17
CA GLU A 737 45.77 -3.00 -0.02
C GLU A 737 46.29 -2.31 1.25
N THR A 738 45.40 -1.89 2.15
CA THR A 738 45.75 -1.14 3.37
C THR A 738 45.39 -1.86 4.68
N SER A 739 44.67 -2.98 4.59
CA SER A 739 44.02 -3.67 5.72
C SER A 739 43.06 -2.77 6.52
N GLU A 740 42.57 -1.68 5.93
CA GLU A 740 41.64 -0.74 6.58
C GLU A 740 40.22 -1.30 6.60
N LEU A 741 39.68 -1.54 7.79
CA LEU A 741 38.30 -1.99 8.00
C LEU A 741 37.37 -0.81 8.31
N LYS A 742 36.41 -0.56 7.43
CA LYS A 742 35.37 0.48 7.56
C LYS A 742 34.01 -0.15 7.82
N GLN A 743 33.51 -0.01 9.05
CA GLN A 743 32.11 -0.26 9.39
C GLN A 743 31.19 0.69 8.61
N LEU A 744 30.08 0.19 8.05
CA LEU A 744 29.10 0.99 7.30
C LEU A 744 27.73 1.10 7.97
N THR A 745 27.33 0.09 8.75
CA THR A 745 26.08 0.09 9.54
C THR A 745 26.36 0.09 11.05
N TYR A 746 25.44 0.65 11.83
CA TYR A 746 25.60 0.90 13.27
C TYR A 746 24.37 0.50 14.10
N SER A 747 23.21 0.26 13.49
CA SER A 747 21.98 -0.14 14.19
C SER A 747 22.07 -1.58 14.74
N LYS A 748 21.25 -1.90 15.74
CA LYS A 748 21.10 -3.26 16.28
C LYS A 748 20.05 -4.12 15.55
N THR A 749 19.50 -3.61 14.46
CA THR A 749 18.54 -4.31 13.59
C THR A 749 19.24 -5.46 12.86
N LEU A 750 18.61 -6.62 12.70
CA LEU A 750 19.22 -7.76 12.00
C LEU A 750 19.42 -7.44 10.51
N LYS A 751 20.56 -7.84 9.95
CA LYS A 751 20.94 -7.58 8.55
C LYS A 751 21.97 -8.61 8.06
N ASP A 752 21.98 -8.90 6.76
CA ASP A 752 22.98 -9.78 6.12
C ASP A 752 22.99 -9.56 4.58
N ASP A 753 23.76 -10.38 3.88
CA ASP A 753 23.88 -10.51 2.42
C ASP A 753 24.34 -9.22 1.72
N ALA A 754 25.53 -8.73 2.09
CA ALA A 754 26.21 -7.65 1.38
C ALA A 754 26.48 -8.01 -0.09
N MET A 755 26.13 -7.12 -1.02
CA MET A 755 26.41 -7.23 -2.45
C MET A 755 26.77 -5.86 -3.03
N TRP A 756 27.97 -5.72 -3.60
CA TRP A 756 28.45 -4.48 -4.22
C TRP A 756 27.74 -4.18 -5.55
N SER A 757 27.56 -2.89 -5.86
CA SER A 757 27.06 -2.44 -7.16
C SER A 757 28.13 -2.57 -8.27
N PRO A 758 27.75 -2.82 -9.53
CA PRO A 758 28.70 -2.87 -10.64
C PRO A 758 29.49 -1.58 -10.89
N ASP A 759 28.98 -0.42 -10.45
CA ASP A 759 29.66 0.88 -10.52
C ASP A 759 30.54 1.19 -9.29
N GLY A 760 30.37 0.42 -8.21
CA GLY A 760 31.09 0.53 -6.96
C GLY A 760 30.76 1.66 -6.00
N ALA A 761 29.68 2.42 -6.24
CA ALA A 761 29.26 3.46 -5.31
C ALA A 761 28.38 2.92 -4.16
N HIS A 762 27.82 1.71 -4.29
CA HIS A 762 26.71 1.23 -3.44
C HIS A 762 26.85 -0.25 -3.00
N ILE A 763 26.18 -0.60 -1.91
CA ILE A 763 26.02 -1.98 -1.41
C ILE A 763 24.53 -2.27 -1.20
N LEU A 764 24.00 -3.33 -1.81
CA LEU A 764 22.74 -3.94 -1.41
C LEU A 764 22.96 -4.84 -0.20
N TYR A 765 21.96 -4.91 0.66
CA TYR A 765 21.88 -5.84 1.78
C TYR A 765 20.41 -5.95 2.22
N TRP A 766 20.03 -7.00 2.98
CA TRP A 766 18.72 -7.00 3.63
C TRP A 766 18.81 -6.55 5.08
N LEU A 767 17.71 -5.96 5.57
CA LEU A 767 17.54 -5.44 6.92
C LEU A 767 16.14 -5.83 7.42
N GLU A 768 16.06 -6.51 8.56
CA GLU A 768 14.79 -6.95 9.16
C GLU A 768 14.18 -5.86 10.05
N LYS A 769 13.25 -5.10 9.48
CA LYS A 769 12.54 -4.04 10.21
C LYS A 769 11.14 -4.52 10.57
N ASP A 770 10.76 -4.36 11.84
CA ASP A 770 9.44 -4.72 12.38
C ASP A 770 9.02 -6.18 12.09
N GLY A 771 10.00 -7.10 12.03
CA GLY A 771 9.80 -8.53 11.74
C GLY A 771 9.72 -8.88 10.24
N VAL A 772 10.04 -7.93 9.34
CA VAL A 772 10.04 -8.15 7.89
C VAL A 772 11.40 -7.74 7.29
N LYS A 773 12.07 -8.69 6.66
CA LYS A 773 13.29 -8.43 5.87
C LYS A 773 12.94 -7.62 4.62
N GLN A 774 13.67 -6.53 4.38
CA GLN A 774 13.58 -5.76 3.14
C GLN A 774 14.99 -5.42 2.65
N ILE A 775 15.16 -5.32 1.34
CA ILE A 775 16.44 -4.97 0.71
C ILE A 775 16.59 -3.45 0.68
N TYR A 776 17.76 -2.99 1.07
CA TYR A 776 18.17 -1.59 1.02
C TYR A 776 19.53 -1.46 0.32
N GLU A 777 19.79 -0.26 -0.19
CA GLU A 777 20.99 0.14 -0.89
C GLU A 777 21.72 1.26 -0.13
N LEU A 778 22.96 1.00 0.28
CA LEU A 778 23.78 1.89 1.10
C LEU A 778 24.95 2.46 0.28
N THR A 779 25.07 3.79 0.20
CA THR A 779 26.20 4.46 -0.45
C THR A 779 27.50 4.28 0.35
N VAL A 780 28.52 3.68 -0.25
CA VAL A 780 29.76 3.26 0.44
C VAL A 780 30.61 4.45 0.91
N ALA A 781 30.62 5.55 0.14
CA ALA A 781 31.41 6.74 0.45
C ALA A 781 30.95 7.42 1.76
N ASN A 782 29.65 7.69 1.87
CA ASN A 782 29.01 8.39 2.99
C ASN A 782 27.79 7.57 3.47
N PRO A 783 28.01 6.47 4.22
CA PRO A 783 26.95 5.55 4.59
C PRO A 783 25.95 6.22 5.55
N LYS A 784 24.66 6.06 5.24
CA LYS A 784 23.52 6.51 6.05
C LYS A 784 22.51 5.38 6.17
N GLU A 785 22.72 4.48 7.13
CA GLU A 785 21.79 3.38 7.41
C GLU A 785 20.35 3.90 7.65
N PRO A 786 19.31 3.28 7.07
CA PRO A 786 19.31 2.02 6.31
C PRO A 786 19.67 2.15 4.81
N GLY A 787 19.91 3.36 4.29
CA GLY A 787 20.09 3.60 2.86
C GLY A 787 18.78 3.80 2.11
N ARG A 788 18.80 3.71 0.77
CA ARG A 788 17.57 3.73 -0.05
C ARG A 788 16.90 2.36 0.02
N GLN A 789 15.65 2.30 0.43
CA GLN A 789 14.89 1.06 0.37
C GLN A 789 14.62 0.65 -1.08
N VAL A 790 14.86 -0.62 -1.43
CA VAL A 790 14.68 -1.17 -2.79
C VAL A 790 13.43 -2.06 -2.84
N THR A 791 13.22 -2.95 -1.88
CA THR A 791 11.95 -3.70 -1.77
C THR A 791 11.05 -3.11 -0.69
N GLY A 792 9.78 -2.87 -1.01
CA GLY A 792 8.76 -2.40 -0.06
C GLY A 792 8.02 -3.53 0.65
N PRO A 793 7.30 -3.27 1.77
CA PRO A 793 6.60 -4.32 2.52
C PRO A 793 5.57 -5.11 1.70
N ASN A 794 4.98 -4.49 0.66
CA ASN A 794 4.04 -5.14 -0.27
C ASN A 794 4.72 -6.24 -1.12
N VAL A 795 6.05 -6.24 -1.22
CA VAL A 795 6.85 -7.31 -1.82
C VAL A 795 6.93 -8.53 -0.91
N GLY A 796 6.61 -8.43 0.39
CA GLY A 796 6.86 -9.50 1.38
C GLY A 796 8.33 -9.55 1.81
N PRO A 797 8.73 -10.50 2.68
CA PRO A 797 10.10 -10.56 3.18
C PRO A 797 11.09 -10.90 2.04
N ALA A 798 12.16 -10.12 1.94
CA ALA A 798 13.15 -10.20 0.86
C ALA A 798 14.58 -10.34 1.39
N ASN A 799 15.32 -11.32 0.89
CA ASN A 799 16.70 -11.67 1.25
C ASN A 799 17.52 -12.10 0.02
N ASP A 800 18.78 -12.49 0.20
CA ASP A 800 19.70 -12.93 -0.86
C ASP A 800 19.90 -11.95 -2.06
N PRO A 801 19.93 -10.60 -1.90
CA PRO A 801 19.96 -9.65 -3.02
C PRO A 801 21.16 -9.81 -3.97
N VAL A 802 20.92 -9.71 -5.28
CA VAL A 802 21.97 -9.70 -6.32
C VAL A 802 21.63 -8.74 -7.47
N TYR A 803 22.51 -7.76 -7.71
CA TYR A 803 22.46 -6.89 -8.90
C TYR A 803 22.53 -7.67 -10.20
N SER A 804 21.80 -7.21 -11.22
CA SER A 804 22.06 -7.55 -12.62
C SER A 804 23.44 -7.02 -13.07
N PRO A 805 24.08 -7.61 -14.11
CA PRO A 805 25.41 -7.19 -14.56
C PRO A 805 25.51 -5.71 -15.02
N ASP A 806 24.38 -5.10 -15.39
CA ASP A 806 24.26 -3.68 -15.75
C ASP A 806 23.85 -2.76 -14.58
N GLY A 807 23.60 -3.33 -13.40
CA GLY A 807 23.17 -2.63 -12.19
C GLY A 807 21.72 -2.11 -12.18
N SER A 808 20.94 -2.33 -13.24
CA SER A 808 19.59 -1.75 -13.38
C SER A 808 18.49 -2.51 -12.62
N GLN A 809 18.72 -3.77 -12.26
CA GLN A 809 17.77 -4.65 -11.59
C GLN A 809 18.41 -5.45 -10.46
N VAL A 810 17.57 -6.03 -9.59
CA VAL A 810 17.96 -6.87 -8.46
C VAL A 810 17.13 -8.15 -8.49
N LEU A 811 17.81 -9.30 -8.52
CA LEU A 811 17.20 -10.59 -8.16
C LEU A 811 17.30 -10.79 -6.65
N PHE A 812 16.28 -11.40 -6.06
CA PHE A 812 16.25 -11.70 -4.63
C PHE A 812 15.38 -12.91 -4.34
N THR A 813 15.63 -13.54 -3.19
CA THR A 813 14.74 -14.53 -2.60
C THR A 813 13.61 -13.81 -1.88
N ARG A 814 12.37 -14.19 -2.17
CA ARG A 814 11.19 -13.77 -1.42
C ARG A 814 10.72 -14.91 -0.55
N GLU A 815 10.68 -14.72 0.77
CA GLU A 815 10.12 -15.71 1.69
C GLU A 815 8.59 -15.78 1.56
N GLY A 816 8.03 -16.99 1.73
CA GLY A 816 6.60 -17.25 1.60
C GLY A 816 5.99 -17.99 2.79
N ASN A 817 5.31 -19.09 2.54
CA ASN A 817 4.62 -19.89 3.57
C ASN A 817 4.72 -21.40 3.29
N ASP A 818 4.19 -22.24 4.17
CA ASP A 818 4.27 -23.71 4.08
C ASP A 818 3.83 -24.32 2.73
N ALA A 819 3.00 -23.62 1.95
CA ALA A 819 2.51 -24.07 0.64
C ALA A 819 3.31 -23.50 -0.57
N ASN A 820 4.10 -22.45 -0.36
CA ASN A 820 4.98 -21.83 -1.36
C ASN A 820 6.14 -21.14 -0.59
N PRO A 821 7.16 -21.90 -0.16
CA PRO A 821 8.07 -21.50 0.93
C PRO A 821 9.04 -20.36 0.61
N SER A 822 9.51 -20.26 -0.64
CA SER A 822 10.18 -19.06 -1.17
C SER A 822 10.26 -19.11 -2.70
N ASP A 823 10.36 -17.94 -3.32
CA ASP A 823 10.47 -17.73 -4.77
C ASP A 823 11.66 -16.84 -5.12
N ILE A 824 12.19 -16.96 -6.34
CA ILE A 824 13.02 -15.87 -6.88
C ILE A 824 12.11 -14.79 -7.47
N TRP A 825 12.37 -13.55 -7.08
CA TRP A 825 11.73 -12.34 -7.59
C TRP A 825 12.78 -11.39 -8.19
N LEU A 826 12.30 -10.53 -9.08
CA LEU A 826 13.04 -9.44 -9.70
C LEU A 826 12.39 -8.12 -9.30
N VAL A 827 13.19 -7.08 -9.10
CA VAL A 827 12.75 -5.68 -8.97
C VAL A 827 13.77 -4.79 -9.68
N ASN A 828 13.35 -3.64 -10.19
CA ASN A 828 14.28 -2.61 -10.68
C ASN A 828 15.02 -1.97 -9.50
N ILE A 829 16.21 -1.41 -9.72
CA ILE A 829 17.04 -0.83 -8.64
C ILE A 829 16.40 0.40 -7.97
N ASP A 830 15.40 1.04 -8.60
CA ASP A 830 14.57 2.09 -8.03
C ASP A 830 13.37 1.59 -7.18
N GLY A 831 13.18 0.27 -7.11
CA GLY A 831 12.07 -0.40 -6.42
C GLY A 831 10.81 -0.64 -7.27
N SER A 832 10.84 -0.31 -8.57
CA SER A 832 9.71 -0.54 -9.49
C SER A 832 9.70 -1.96 -10.12
N ASP A 833 8.59 -2.35 -10.73
CA ASP A 833 8.33 -3.69 -11.30
C ASP A 833 8.72 -4.90 -10.40
N PRO A 834 8.35 -4.95 -9.09
CA PRO A 834 8.59 -6.13 -8.27
C PRO A 834 7.72 -7.32 -8.74
N ARG A 835 8.35 -8.34 -9.34
CA ARG A 835 7.65 -9.49 -9.94
C ARG A 835 8.34 -10.84 -9.70
N ARG A 836 7.52 -11.87 -9.48
CA ARG A 836 7.93 -13.28 -9.40
C ARG A 836 8.57 -13.73 -10.72
N VAL A 837 9.73 -14.37 -10.69
CA VAL A 837 10.40 -14.92 -11.90
C VAL A 837 10.54 -16.44 -11.93
N THR A 838 10.51 -17.14 -10.78
CA THR A 838 10.32 -18.60 -10.74
C THR A 838 8.93 -18.96 -10.24
N SER A 839 8.31 -20.04 -10.75
CA SER A 839 6.91 -20.40 -10.47
C SER A 839 6.70 -21.81 -9.92
N ASN A 840 7.75 -22.41 -9.33
CA ASN A 840 7.70 -23.76 -8.79
C ASN A 840 7.17 -23.73 -7.34
N PRO A 841 6.40 -24.75 -6.88
CA PRO A 841 5.99 -24.84 -5.47
C PRO A 841 7.13 -25.29 -4.53
N ALA A 842 8.30 -25.68 -5.05
CA ALA A 842 9.49 -25.90 -4.24
C ALA A 842 10.08 -24.59 -3.72
N ARG A 843 10.91 -24.69 -2.67
CA ARG A 843 11.65 -23.56 -2.08
C ARG A 843 12.77 -23.11 -3.03
N ASP A 844 12.61 -21.96 -3.67
CA ASP A 844 13.66 -21.34 -4.50
C ASP A 844 14.39 -20.23 -3.70
N MET A 845 15.73 -20.26 -3.72
CA MET A 845 16.63 -19.43 -2.90
C MET A 845 17.93 -19.11 -3.64
N ASP A 846 18.81 -18.28 -3.04
CA ASP A 846 20.19 -18.09 -3.49
C ASP A 846 20.36 -17.79 -4.99
N PRO A 847 19.71 -16.75 -5.54
CA PRO A 847 19.88 -16.37 -6.93
C PRO A 847 21.30 -15.88 -7.24
N THR A 848 21.66 -15.95 -8.52
CA THR A 848 22.86 -15.35 -9.11
C THR A 848 22.65 -15.16 -10.62
N TRP A 849 23.24 -14.14 -11.22
CA TRP A 849 23.13 -13.88 -12.66
C TRP A 849 24.23 -14.61 -13.46
N SER A 850 23.94 -14.95 -14.72
CA SER A 850 24.99 -15.22 -15.70
C SER A 850 25.71 -13.92 -16.10
N PRO A 851 26.99 -13.96 -16.52
CA PRO A 851 27.74 -12.77 -16.92
C PRO A 851 27.10 -11.98 -18.07
N ASP A 852 26.31 -12.66 -18.91
CA ASP A 852 25.64 -12.06 -20.06
C ASP A 852 24.24 -11.47 -19.76
N GLY A 853 23.77 -11.57 -18.51
CA GLY A 853 22.50 -11.05 -18.02
C GLY A 853 21.23 -11.74 -18.57
N LYS A 854 21.34 -12.79 -19.39
CA LYS A 854 20.17 -13.44 -20.03
C LYS A 854 19.60 -14.61 -19.21
N TRP A 855 20.42 -15.16 -18.32
CA TRP A 855 20.08 -16.29 -17.46
C TRP A 855 20.34 -15.93 -15.99
N PHE A 856 19.65 -16.63 -15.10
CA PHE A 856 19.99 -16.65 -13.68
C PHE A 856 19.98 -18.09 -13.17
N ALA A 857 20.92 -18.40 -12.28
CA ALA A 857 20.93 -19.65 -11.53
C ALA A 857 20.46 -19.40 -10.10
N PHE A 858 19.92 -20.44 -9.47
CA PHE A 858 19.36 -20.39 -8.12
C PHE A 858 19.33 -21.80 -7.52
N VAL A 859 19.02 -21.89 -6.23
CA VAL A 859 18.93 -23.12 -5.47
C VAL A 859 17.48 -23.50 -5.27
N ARG A 860 17.10 -24.73 -5.64
CA ARG A 860 15.73 -25.26 -5.48
C ARG A 860 15.72 -26.50 -4.59
N GLY A 861 14.87 -26.48 -3.56
CA GLY A 861 14.50 -27.65 -2.77
C GLY A 861 14.50 -27.44 -1.26
N ASP A 862 14.15 -28.50 -0.53
CA ASP A 862 14.31 -28.56 0.93
C ASP A 862 15.79 -28.32 1.30
N TYR A 863 16.06 -27.56 2.37
CA TYR A 863 17.41 -27.30 2.87
C TYR A 863 18.27 -28.57 3.05
N ALA A 864 17.68 -29.74 3.32
CA ALA A 864 18.39 -31.00 3.45
C ALA A 864 18.78 -31.66 2.11
N LYS A 865 18.08 -31.33 1.00
CA LYS A 865 18.32 -31.88 -0.35
C LYS A 865 18.06 -30.84 -1.48
N PRO A 866 18.73 -29.69 -1.46
CA PRO A 866 18.65 -28.70 -2.52
C PRO A 866 19.43 -29.13 -3.77
N THR A 867 19.08 -28.53 -4.91
CA THR A 867 19.72 -28.69 -6.23
C THR A 867 19.90 -27.34 -6.89
N VAL A 868 20.92 -27.16 -7.73
CA VAL A 868 21.10 -25.93 -8.50
C VAL A 868 20.29 -25.99 -9.81
N VAL A 869 19.59 -24.91 -10.14
CA VAL A 869 18.73 -24.76 -11.32
C VAL A 869 19.12 -23.46 -12.06
N VAL A 870 18.91 -23.41 -13.37
CA VAL A 870 19.08 -22.20 -14.20
C VAL A 870 17.84 -21.95 -15.05
N GLN A 871 17.46 -20.68 -15.23
CA GLN A 871 16.24 -20.25 -15.94
C GLN A 871 16.44 -18.86 -16.58
N ARG A 872 15.55 -18.47 -17.50
CA ARG A 872 15.44 -17.12 -18.06
C ARG A 872 14.40 -16.28 -17.32
N LEU A 873 14.49 -14.95 -17.42
CA LEU A 873 13.59 -13.98 -16.78
C LEU A 873 12.14 -14.01 -17.27
N ASP A 874 11.85 -14.73 -18.36
CA ASP A 874 10.53 -14.95 -18.95
C ASP A 874 9.89 -16.30 -18.54
N GLY A 875 10.54 -17.06 -17.65
CA GLY A 875 10.12 -18.40 -17.24
C GLY A 875 10.59 -19.53 -18.16
N SER A 876 11.25 -19.22 -19.28
CA SER A 876 11.66 -20.23 -20.27
C SER A 876 13.03 -20.85 -19.99
N GLY A 877 13.29 -21.98 -20.66
CA GLY A 877 14.61 -22.62 -20.66
C GLY A 877 15.03 -23.32 -19.37
N GLU A 878 14.13 -23.51 -18.40
CA GLU A 878 14.48 -24.08 -17.08
C GLU A 878 15.24 -25.42 -17.20
N LYS A 879 16.39 -25.50 -16.55
CA LYS A 879 17.25 -26.69 -16.52
C LYS A 879 17.82 -26.90 -15.11
N VAL A 880 17.57 -28.07 -14.53
CA VAL A 880 18.28 -28.51 -13.32
C VAL A 880 19.73 -28.82 -13.72
N LEU A 881 20.68 -28.23 -13.00
CA LEU A 881 22.11 -28.33 -13.29
C LEU A 881 22.77 -29.48 -12.52
N THR A 882 22.43 -29.69 -11.25
CA THR A 882 23.07 -30.74 -10.42
C THR A 882 22.14 -31.93 -10.13
N LYS A 883 22.73 -33.09 -9.78
CA LYS A 883 22.02 -34.37 -9.64
C LYS A 883 22.39 -35.08 -8.34
N ASN A 884 21.37 -35.63 -7.67
CA ASN A 884 21.38 -36.68 -6.63
C ASN A 884 22.63 -36.83 -5.74
N GLY A 885 22.45 -36.59 -4.44
CA GLY A 885 23.18 -37.30 -3.38
C GLY A 885 24.06 -36.45 -2.46
N ALA A 886 24.36 -35.22 -2.86
CA ALA A 886 24.91 -34.19 -1.96
C ALA A 886 23.89 -33.05 -1.82
N ARG A 887 24.09 -32.20 -0.81
CA ARG A 887 23.30 -30.99 -0.55
C ARG A 887 24.05 -29.82 -1.18
N GLU A 888 23.52 -29.23 -2.24
CA GLU A 888 24.24 -28.28 -3.10
C GLU A 888 23.58 -26.89 -3.09
N GLY A 889 24.39 -25.83 -3.00
CA GLY A 889 23.86 -24.47 -2.88
C GLY A 889 24.85 -23.36 -3.19
N HIS A 890 24.41 -22.11 -3.03
CA HIS A 890 25.16 -20.87 -3.28
C HIS A 890 25.94 -20.87 -4.61
N PRO A 891 25.25 -20.97 -5.75
CA PRO A 891 25.88 -20.81 -7.05
C PRO A 891 26.53 -19.42 -7.19
N CYS A 892 27.77 -19.40 -7.70
CA CYS A 892 28.40 -18.20 -8.24
C CYS A 892 28.86 -18.50 -9.67
N TRP A 893 28.36 -17.75 -10.65
CA TRP A 893 28.89 -17.80 -12.01
C TRP A 893 30.33 -17.27 -12.09
N PHE A 894 31.06 -17.81 -13.06
CA PHE A 894 32.38 -17.35 -13.51
C PHE A 894 32.25 -16.18 -14.48
#